data_AF-A0A1X1BPG5-F1
#
_entry.id   AF-A0A1X1BPG5-F1
#
_cell.length_a   1.000
_cell.length_b   1.000
_cell.length_c   1.000
_cell.angle_alpha   90.00
_cell.angle_beta   90.00
_cell.angle_gamma   90.00
#
_symmetry.space_group_name_H-M   'P 1'
#
loop_
_entity.id
_entity.type
_entity.pdbx_description
1 polymer ?
#
loop_
_entity_poly.entity_id
_entity_poly.type
_entity_poly.pdbx_seq_one_letter_code
_entity_poly.pdbx_strand_id
1 'polypeptide(L)'
;MDTNIVNSRKKRRPHGKQIAKRRSKCPSTRVKFSKVASTVDNDESENEGSRDDVAMVSDNESKSASSDEGSDDVSGADIEVADELSDLSEYDMDDVSDDESDSDSENLQFSDSEDSDSEFDGDVEAGCRIVSADLAEKLLKEARKLTDGAVRRLVAVYGSFIRRVALQRSSVSIDKGSKSKDADASAKKKGGKRGRVRSDTMASRGMSTRFRETPNRYAPSNNDVYSYIVIEAFSIVEEYLRRHELSFSNTGIVDVATLFRKFLSSVVVQLGFCFEDLDLCRCALNTLGGDVMMPWIVSLKTFQKEVVKVACSLLTHHKERVVRIHALKMLQRYLMCVREENYHRIHISQTPAGVMKVERMSSQQVHDFCNNSLNFVLSRSYRTLVSASCIERTLKNFALFKLSQNCLAELFSEASAANLYTFAFKSIRDLGINVRREWLAINDQKKRKRKPQKAGSSHSIVLPVYSWGFVDAINLWVSALVRCSDRLEPLSYPLVTVISAAVKIKMPQMAYMPFVLHMLTALNQLADGLERFVPLGSYIFNLLEQLRNKDISKMQRNEAKQSRKLLDNTDDIMVLLRLSKKQKDASETYRMLYKHVALVLTDHVGLVALHPSFPEFTVPITAYLRRYLKSQRVEPGFRSSATKLLSLMDESATVVLEKRSSIDLEQRGEMRLKHFASEAKQIPVYRYRMTQLVRYQHINKEKVEGTLSAAAL
;
A
#
# COMPACT_ATOMS: atom_id res chain seq x y z
N MET A 1 29.43 10.20 76.13
CA MET A 1 29.98 8.97 75.52
C MET A 1 29.79 9.10 74.00
N ASP A 2 30.62 9.76 73.20
CA ASP A 2 32.09 10.03 73.20
C ASP A 2 32.86 8.96 72.39
N THR A 3 33.78 9.27 71.47
CA THR A 3 34.22 10.57 70.89
C THR A 3 35.05 10.37 69.59
N ASN A 4 35.13 11.41 68.75
CA ASN A 4 36.27 11.85 67.89
C ASN A 4 36.82 10.90 66.78
N ILE A 5 36.96 11.28 65.48
CA ILE A 5 37.71 12.38 64.78
C ILE A 5 39.22 12.04 64.57
N VAL A 6 39.91 12.67 63.59
CA VAL A 6 41.38 12.65 63.27
C VAL A 6 41.81 11.49 62.34
N ASN A 7 42.62 11.61 61.26
CA ASN A 7 43.14 12.69 60.37
C ASN A 7 43.75 12.00 59.09
N SER A 8 44.49 12.65 58.18
CA SER A 8 44.21 13.73 57.21
C SER A 8 45.50 14.05 56.39
N ARG A 9 45.37 14.54 55.13
CA ARG A 9 46.32 15.39 54.31
C ARG A 9 46.03 15.16 52.80
N LYS A 10 45.40 16.03 52.00
CA LYS A 10 45.58 17.46 51.62
C LYS A 10 46.78 17.78 50.70
N LYS A 11 46.49 18.03 49.40
CA LYS A 11 46.95 19.14 48.50
C LYS A 11 46.24 18.96 47.13
N ARG A 12 45.23 19.76 46.74
CA ARG A 12 45.17 21.15 46.17
C ARG A 12 45.56 21.28 44.68
N ARG A 13 44.67 21.94 43.89
CA ARG A 13 44.82 22.39 42.47
C ARG A 13 45.59 23.74 42.39
N PRO A 14 46.11 24.20 41.23
CA PRO A 14 45.37 24.93 40.15
C PRO A 14 45.61 24.33 38.72
N HIS A 15 45.01 24.68 37.56
CA HIS A 15 44.31 25.85 36.94
C HIS A 15 45.18 26.67 35.93
N GLY A 16 44.68 26.91 34.70
CA GLY A 16 45.39 27.52 33.54
C GLY A 16 45.62 26.53 32.36
N LYS A 17 45.53 26.80 31.02
CA LYS A 17 44.90 27.81 30.11
C LYS A 17 45.89 28.59 29.18
N GLN A 18 45.63 28.59 27.84
CA GLN A 18 46.24 29.42 26.73
C GLN A 18 47.72 29.13 26.28
N ILE A 19 48.28 29.57 25.11
CA ILE A 19 47.82 29.70 23.69
C ILE A 19 49.04 29.74 22.69
N ALA A 20 48.79 29.51 21.40
CA ALA A 20 49.66 29.30 20.21
C ALA A 20 50.84 30.26 19.82
N LYS A 21 51.74 29.74 18.94
CA LYS A 21 52.55 30.36 17.82
C LYS A 21 53.33 29.21 17.09
N ARG A 22 53.55 29.03 15.77
CA ARG A 22 53.13 29.59 14.44
C ARG A 22 54.19 30.40 13.60
N ARG A 23 55.03 29.73 12.78
CA ARG A 23 55.76 30.19 11.53
C ARG A 23 56.75 29.09 11.04
N SER A 24 57.34 29.03 9.83
CA SER A 24 57.02 29.39 8.41
C SER A 24 58.25 29.08 7.50
N LYS A 25 58.17 28.55 6.25
CA LYS A 25 58.02 29.26 4.94
C LYS A 25 58.15 28.27 3.75
N CYS A 26 57.85 28.72 2.52
CA CYS A 26 57.96 28.02 1.20
C CYS A 26 59.19 28.57 0.40
N PRO A 27 59.34 28.48 -0.97
CA PRO A 27 58.64 27.74 -2.07
C PRO A 27 59.61 26.95 -3.01
N SER A 28 59.20 26.24 -4.07
CA SER A 28 59.01 26.68 -5.50
C SER A 28 59.02 25.41 -6.42
N THR A 29 58.95 25.33 -7.76
CA THR A 29 58.67 26.25 -8.92
C THR A 29 57.75 25.51 -9.94
N ARG A 30 57.85 25.70 -11.28
CA ARG A 30 57.04 24.99 -12.32
C ARG A 30 57.60 25.15 -13.75
N VAL A 31 57.66 24.07 -14.55
CA VAL A 31 57.80 24.00 -16.04
C VAL A 31 57.21 22.63 -16.48
N LYS A 32 56.40 22.38 -17.53
CA LYS A 32 55.72 23.14 -18.61
C LYS A 32 56.44 23.36 -19.96
N PHE A 33 56.25 22.43 -20.91
CA PHE A 33 56.37 22.63 -22.37
C PHE A 33 55.12 22.12 -23.12
N SER A 34 54.98 22.45 -24.41
CA SER A 34 53.82 22.17 -25.31
C SER A 34 54.29 22.23 -26.77
N LYS A 35 53.80 21.42 -27.72
CA LYS A 35 52.62 21.63 -28.61
C LYS A 35 52.56 20.44 -29.62
N VAL A 36 51.42 19.78 -29.89
CA VAL A 36 50.38 20.00 -30.95
C VAL A 36 50.59 19.23 -32.28
N ALA A 37 49.49 18.63 -32.79
CA ALA A 37 49.25 18.10 -34.16
C ALA A 37 50.01 16.81 -34.62
N SER A 38 49.53 15.99 -35.58
CA SER A 38 48.13 15.66 -36.03
C SER A 38 48.11 14.52 -37.07
N THR A 39 47.12 13.60 -36.97
CA THR A 39 46.41 12.86 -38.07
C THR A 39 47.15 11.92 -39.06
N VAL A 40 46.36 11.02 -39.68
CA VAL A 40 46.59 10.20 -40.90
C VAL A 40 47.22 8.80 -40.73
N ASP A 41 46.32 7.81 -40.61
CA ASP A 41 46.06 6.64 -41.50
C ASP A 41 47.15 5.63 -41.92
N ASN A 42 46.74 4.35 -41.88
CA ASN A 42 47.04 3.21 -42.78
C ASN A 42 48.51 2.72 -42.97
N ASP A 43 48.80 1.47 -43.36
CA ASP A 43 47.96 0.27 -43.62
C ASP A 43 48.75 -1.03 -43.32
N GLU A 44 48.12 -2.20 -43.56
CA GLU A 44 48.69 -3.52 -43.95
C GLU A 44 50.11 -3.92 -43.43
N SER A 45 50.28 -5.10 -42.82
CA SER A 45 50.55 -6.32 -43.63
C SER A 45 50.51 -7.64 -42.85
N GLU A 46 50.40 -8.71 -43.65
CA GLU A 46 50.45 -10.15 -43.38
C GLU A 46 51.67 -10.61 -42.53
N ASN A 47 51.57 -11.78 -41.87
CA ASN A 47 52.25 -13.00 -42.37
C ASN A 47 51.85 -14.33 -41.66
N GLU A 48 52.11 -15.45 -42.36
CA GLU A 48 52.29 -16.88 -41.98
C GLU A 48 52.36 -17.29 -40.48
N GLY A 49 51.99 -18.50 -40.06
CA GLY A 49 51.81 -19.78 -40.76
C GLY A 49 52.22 -20.98 -39.87
N SER A 50 52.12 -22.23 -40.40
CA SER A 50 52.58 -23.51 -39.80
C SER A 50 51.84 -24.02 -38.54
N ARG A 51 51.74 -25.31 -38.14
CA ARG A 51 52.03 -26.70 -38.64
C ARG A 51 51.63 -27.66 -37.47
N ASP A 52 51.53 -28.99 -37.50
CA ASP A 52 51.35 -30.09 -38.47
C ASP A 52 50.89 -31.34 -37.62
N ASP A 53 50.68 -32.51 -38.24
CA ASP A 53 50.69 -33.88 -37.66
C ASP A 53 49.56 -34.41 -36.73
N VAL A 54 49.22 -35.73 -36.66
CA VAL A 54 49.08 -36.82 -37.68
C VAL A 54 48.51 -38.13 -37.05
N ALA A 55 47.85 -39.00 -37.85
CA ALA A 55 47.57 -40.46 -37.62
C ALA A 55 46.62 -40.94 -36.48
N MET A 56 46.04 -42.17 -36.50
CA MET A 56 45.54 -43.07 -37.59
C MET A 56 44.65 -44.25 -37.03
N VAL A 57 43.62 -44.65 -37.81
CA VAL A 57 43.12 -46.03 -38.14
C VAL A 57 42.93 -47.12 -37.04
N SER A 58 41.70 -47.69 -36.93
CA SER A 58 41.39 -49.16 -37.17
C SER A 58 39.95 -49.63 -36.79
N ASP A 59 39.04 -49.59 -37.77
CA ASP A 59 38.08 -50.61 -38.31
C ASP A 59 37.20 -51.60 -37.48
N ASN A 60 35.97 -51.80 -38.03
CA ASN A 60 35.00 -52.94 -37.93
C ASN A 60 34.34 -53.25 -36.56
N GLU A 61 33.07 -53.64 -36.41
CA GLU A 61 31.85 -53.85 -37.25
C GLU A 61 30.67 -54.10 -36.24
N SER A 62 29.34 -54.04 -36.47
CA SER A 62 28.40 -53.53 -37.51
C SER A 62 26.94 -53.80 -36.97
N LYS A 63 25.78 -53.79 -37.64
CA LYS A 63 25.26 -53.58 -39.03
C LYS A 63 23.72 -53.33 -38.99
N SER A 64 23.08 -53.03 -40.13
CA SER A 64 21.61 -52.92 -40.37
C SER A 64 20.85 -51.74 -39.71
N ALA A 65 19.90 -51.03 -40.35
CA ALA A 65 19.44 -50.99 -41.76
C ALA A 65 18.70 -49.66 -42.11
N SER A 66 18.39 -49.44 -43.40
CA SER A 66 17.65 -48.30 -44.03
C SER A 66 18.27 -46.90 -43.85
N SER A 67 18.93 -46.27 -44.85
CA SER A 67 18.55 -45.79 -46.21
C SER A 67 17.98 -44.35 -46.21
N ASP A 68 18.73 -43.31 -46.60
CA ASP A 68 19.07 -42.85 -47.98
C ASP A 68 17.86 -42.39 -48.82
N GLU A 69 17.87 -41.30 -49.60
CA GLU A 69 18.93 -40.34 -50.05
C GLU A 69 18.42 -38.87 -49.83
N GLY A 70 19.15 -37.75 -49.99
CA GLY A 70 20.57 -37.46 -50.27
C GLY A 70 20.79 -35.97 -50.65
N SER A 71 21.96 -35.40 -50.28
CA SER A 71 22.59 -34.12 -50.74
C SER A 71 21.82 -32.76 -50.54
N ASP A 72 22.44 -31.56 -50.46
CA ASP A 72 23.83 -31.10 -50.61
C ASP A 72 24.26 -30.04 -49.53
N ASP A 73 25.57 -29.78 -49.48
CA ASP A 73 26.39 -28.88 -48.65
C ASP A 73 25.84 -27.51 -48.16
N VAL A 74 26.28 -27.06 -46.97
CA VAL A 74 27.40 -26.09 -46.78
C VAL A 74 27.63 -25.76 -45.27
N SER A 75 28.91 -25.61 -44.91
CA SER A 75 29.53 -25.19 -43.62
C SER A 75 28.68 -24.68 -42.45
N GLY A 76 29.07 -25.09 -41.22
CA GLY A 76 28.77 -24.37 -39.99
C GLY A 76 29.99 -23.62 -39.42
N ALA A 77 29.74 -22.51 -38.73
CA ALA A 77 30.66 -21.88 -37.77
C ALA A 77 29.86 -20.96 -36.81
N ASP A 78 30.31 -20.83 -35.57
CA ASP A 78 29.75 -19.86 -34.60
C ASP A 78 30.03 -18.41 -35.03
N ILE A 79 29.13 -17.47 -34.70
CA ILE A 79 29.52 -16.10 -34.40
C ILE A 79 28.56 -15.42 -33.40
N GLU A 80 29.22 -14.80 -32.42
CA GLU A 80 28.91 -13.75 -31.45
C GLU A 80 27.49 -13.14 -31.30
N VAL A 81 27.18 -12.80 -30.05
CA VAL A 81 25.97 -12.06 -29.65
C VAL A 81 26.13 -10.56 -29.92
N ALA A 82 25.46 -10.06 -30.96
CA ALA A 82 25.27 -8.63 -31.18
C ALA A 82 24.00 -8.11 -30.47
N ASP A 83 24.12 -6.98 -29.75
CA ASP A 83 22.99 -6.25 -29.15
C ASP A 83 22.29 -5.41 -30.24
N GLU A 84 21.21 -5.89 -30.83
CA GLU A 84 20.30 -5.04 -31.61
C GLU A 84 18.84 -5.53 -31.51
N LEU A 85 17.99 -4.72 -30.87
CA LEU A 85 16.53 -4.84 -30.93
C LEU A 85 15.97 -3.46 -31.25
N SER A 86 15.21 -3.40 -32.34
CA SER A 86 14.77 -2.19 -33.01
C SER A 86 13.68 -1.42 -32.26
N ASP A 87 13.68 -0.09 -32.46
CA ASP A 87 12.54 0.76 -32.15
C ASP A 87 11.31 0.33 -32.96
N LEU A 88 10.15 0.24 -32.30
CA LEU A 88 8.85 0.22 -32.97
C LEU A 88 7.82 1.08 -32.21
N SER A 89 7.35 2.10 -32.92
CA SER A 89 6.16 2.93 -32.65
C SER A 89 6.09 3.66 -31.31
N GLU A 90 6.38 4.95 -31.38
CA GLU A 90 5.67 5.97 -30.60
C GLU A 90 4.15 5.83 -30.76
N TYR A 91 3.42 6.17 -29.70
CA TYR A 91 2.03 6.60 -29.77
C TYR A 91 1.88 7.72 -28.74
N ASP A 92 1.92 8.96 -29.21
CA ASP A 92 1.64 10.13 -28.39
C ASP A 92 0.19 10.10 -27.88
N MET A 93 0.03 10.57 -26.64
CA MET A 93 -1.25 10.87 -26.02
C MET A 93 -1.04 12.11 -25.16
N ASP A 94 -1.80 13.16 -25.46
CA ASP A 94 -1.39 14.55 -25.21
C ASP A 94 -1.13 14.95 -23.75
N ASP A 95 -0.22 15.90 -23.60
CA ASP A 95 0.01 16.60 -22.34
C ASP A 95 -1.20 17.50 -22.02
N VAL A 96 -1.67 17.46 -20.78
CA VAL A 96 -2.74 18.34 -20.28
C VAL A 96 -2.24 19.00 -19.01
N SER A 97 -1.60 20.15 -19.19
CA SER A 97 -1.16 21.05 -18.15
C SER A 97 -2.36 21.74 -17.48
N ASP A 98 -2.75 21.28 -16.29
CA ASP A 98 -3.66 21.99 -15.37
C ASP A 98 -2.92 23.18 -14.68
N ASP A 99 -2.42 24.13 -15.47
CA ASP A 99 -2.04 25.48 -15.04
C ASP A 99 -2.90 26.48 -15.82
N GLU A 100 -3.90 27.07 -15.17
CA GLU A 100 -4.34 28.46 -15.41
C GLU A 100 -4.97 29.02 -14.13
N SER A 101 -4.53 30.22 -13.78
CA SER A 101 -5.23 31.15 -12.89
C SER A 101 -5.62 32.36 -13.71
N ASP A 102 -6.75 32.98 -13.42
CA ASP A 102 -6.81 34.43 -13.22
C ASP A 102 -8.14 34.86 -12.59
N SER A 103 -8.22 36.13 -12.20
CA SER A 103 -9.36 36.75 -11.53
C SER A 103 -10.45 37.18 -12.52
N ASP A 104 -11.67 37.33 -12.01
CA ASP A 104 -12.30 38.65 -12.00
C ASP A 104 -13.44 38.72 -10.98
N SER A 105 -13.74 39.94 -10.50
CA SER A 105 -14.63 40.17 -9.36
C SER A 105 -15.59 41.35 -9.59
N GLU A 106 -16.86 41.04 -9.87
CA GLU A 106 -17.93 42.04 -9.91
C GLU A 106 -18.68 42.11 -8.57
N ASN A 107 -18.72 43.32 -8.00
CA ASN A 107 -19.52 43.63 -6.81
C ASN A 107 -20.96 43.97 -7.20
N LEU A 108 -21.92 43.25 -6.64
CA LEU A 108 -23.31 43.71 -6.54
C LEU A 108 -23.69 43.87 -5.07
N GLN A 109 -23.77 45.14 -4.67
CA GLN A 109 -24.07 45.59 -3.32
C GLN A 109 -25.59 45.77 -3.20
N PHE A 110 -26.18 45.34 -2.08
CA PHE A 110 -27.56 45.67 -1.75
C PHE A 110 -27.68 45.95 -0.25
N SER A 111 -28.47 46.96 0.07
CA SER A 111 -28.81 47.32 1.45
C SER A 111 -29.66 46.21 2.09
N ASP A 112 -29.48 45.98 3.40
CA ASP A 112 -30.51 46.37 4.38
C ASP A 112 -30.06 46.00 5.80
N SER A 113 -30.41 46.88 6.73
CA SER A 113 -30.09 46.83 8.16
C SER A 113 -31.14 46.07 8.96
N GLU A 114 -30.72 45.34 9.99
CA GLU A 114 -31.40 45.27 11.29
C GLU A 114 -30.50 44.57 12.33
N ASP A 115 -30.52 45.06 13.57
CA ASP A 115 -29.60 44.65 14.64
C ASP A 115 -30.10 43.41 15.41
N SER A 116 -29.17 42.60 15.92
CA SER A 116 -29.42 41.65 17.02
C SER A 116 -28.13 41.16 17.65
N ASP A 117 -27.92 41.52 18.92
CA ASP A 117 -26.78 41.09 19.72
C ASP A 117 -26.88 39.62 20.15
N SER A 118 -25.81 38.85 19.91
CA SER A 118 -25.51 37.66 20.71
C SER A 118 -24.02 37.34 20.63
N GLU A 119 -23.36 37.26 21.78
CA GLU A 119 -21.91 37.05 21.87
C GLU A 119 -21.54 35.59 21.57
N PHE A 120 -20.77 35.36 20.50
CA PHE A 120 -19.94 34.15 20.36
C PHE A 120 -18.61 34.51 19.70
N ASP A 121 -17.63 34.85 20.53
CA ASP A 121 -16.38 35.48 20.09
C ASP A 121 -15.48 34.50 19.32
N GLY A 122 -14.91 34.98 18.21
CA GLY A 122 -14.25 34.14 17.21
C GLY A 122 -14.38 34.65 15.77
N ASP A 123 -13.89 35.87 15.54
CA ASP A 123 -13.67 36.52 14.24
C ASP A 123 -14.78 36.25 13.20
N VAL A 124 -15.92 36.93 13.37
CA VAL A 124 -16.94 37.00 12.32
C VAL A 124 -16.46 37.93 11.21
N GLU A 125 -16.13 37.39 10.04
CA GLU A 125 -15.87 38.17 8.83
C GLU A 125 -17.04 39.13 8.58
N ALA A 126 -16.75 40.44 8.54
CA ALA A 126 -17.76 41.49 8.46
C ALA A 126 -18.68 41.30 7.22
N GLY A 127 -19.98 41.18 7.46
CA GLY A 127 -20.99 40.89 6.43
C GLY A 127 -21.57 39.47 6.41
N CYS A 128 -21.11 38.56 7.28
CA CYS A 128 -21.73 37.23 7.43
C CYS A 128 -23.11 37.30 8.13
N ARG A 129 -24.17 36.76 7.51
CA ARG A 129 -25.49 36.61 8.16
C ARG A 129 -25.51 35.38 9.09
N ILE A 130 -25.88 35.58 10.35
CA ILE A 130 -26.05 34.48 11.32
C ILE A 130 -27.38 33.76 11.07
N VAL A 131 -27.38 32.43 11.14
CA VAL A 131 -28.57 31.59 10.96
C VAL A 131 -29.00 31.00 12.31
N SER A 132 -30.10 31.53 12.86
CA SER A 132 -30.78 31.01 14.05
C SER A 132 -31.56 29.71 13.75
N ALA A 133 -32.00 29.01 14.79
CA ALA A 133 -32.84 27.81 14.65
C ALA A 133 -34.16 28.10 13.90
N ASP A 134 -34.84 29.21 14.21
CA ASP A 134 -36.08 29.60 13.52
C ASP A 134 -35.86 29.90 12.04
N LEU A 135 -34.72 30.50 11.68
CA LEU A 135 -34.36 30.75 10.29
C LEU A 135 -33.99 29.45 9.57
N ALA A 136 -33.30 28.53 10.25
CA ALA A 136 -33.03 27.19 9.74
C ALA A 136 -34.32 26.43 9.44
N GLU A 137 -35.28 26.40 10.37
CA GLU A 137 -36.59 25.78 10.13
C GLU A 137 -37.34 26.42 8.97
N LYS A 138 -37.38 27.77 8.87
CA LYS A 138 -38.04 28.47 7.76
C LYS A 138 -37.40 28.11 6.42
N LEU A 139 -36.07 28.13 6.33
CA LEU A 139 -35.33 27.74 5.13
C LEU A 139 -35.58 26.28 4.72
N LEU A 140 -35.65 25.35 5.68
CA LEU A 140 -35.93 23.94 5.40
C LEU A 140 -37.41 23.71 5.02
N LYS A 141 -38.36 24.40 5.66
CA LYS A 141 -39.79 24.39 5.31
C LYS A 141 -40.06 25.00 3.93
N GLU A 142 -39.23 25.95 3.48
CA GLU A 142 -39.23 26.41 2.09
C GLU A 142 -38.57 25.41 1.13
N ALA A 143 -37.38 24.91 1.46
CA ALA A 143 -36.64 24.02 0.56
C ALA A 143 -37.33 22.65 0.35
N ARG A 144 -38.12 22.18 1.33
CA ARG A 144 -39.03 21.03 1.20
C ARG A 144 -40.20 21.26 0.20
N LYS A 145 -40.46 22.51 -0.22
CA LYS A 145 -41.35 22.80 -1.37
C LYS A 145 -40.66 22.58 -2.73
N LEU A 146 -39.34 22.38 -2.72
CA LEU A 146 -38.50 21.93 -3.85
C LEU A 146 -38.56 22.82 -5.10
N THR A 147 -38.71 24.13 -4.88
CA THR A 147 -38.49 25.16 -5.91
C THR A 147 -36.99 25.45 -6.05
N ASP A 148 -36.47 25.60 -7.28
CA ASP A 148 -35.03 25.82 -7.52
C ASP A 148 -34.48 26.98 -6.67
N GLY A 149 -35.18 28.11 -6.59
CA GLY A 149 -34.76 29.26 -5.78
C GLY A 149 -34.58 28.95 -4.29
N ALA A 150 -35.41 28.08 -3.70
CA ALA A 150 -35.27 27.68 -2.30
C ALA A 150 -34.14 26.65 -2.10
N VAL A 151 -34.00 25.67 -3.00
CA VAL A 151 -32.90 24.69 -2.97
C VAL A 151 -31.55 25.37 -3.22
N ARG A 152 -31.50 26.35 -4.14
CA ARG A 152 -30.33 27.19 -4.43
C ARG A 152 -29.92 28.05 -3.23
N ARG A 153 -30.88 28.55 -2.43
CA ARG A 153 -30.61 29.17 -1.12
C ARG A 153 -30.01 28.17 -0.13
N LEU A 154 -30.63 27.00 0.05
CA LEU A 154 -30.17 25.96 0.98
C LEU A 154 -28.72 25.50 0.67
N VAL A 155 -28.42 25.24 -0.60
CA VAL A 155 -27.06 24.86 -1.05
C VAL A 155 -26.04 25.97 -0.81
N ALA A 156 -26.42 27.25 -0.92
CA ALA A 156 -25.54 28.38 -0.63
C ALA A 156 -25.24 28.56 0.88
N VAL A 157 -26.23 28.32 1.74
CA VAL A 157 -26.09 28.30 3.21
C VAL A 157 -25.19 27.14 3.63
N TYR A 158 -25.53 25.92 3.21
CA TYR A 158 -24.73 24.69 3.44
C TYR A 158 -23.27 24.88 2.99
N GLY A 159 -23.04 25.39 1.78
CA GLY A 159 -21.69 25.64 1.28
C GLY A 159 -20.89 26.64 2.11
N SER A 160 -21.53 27.67 2.69
CA SER A 160 -20.85 28.63 3.58
C SER A 160 -20.58 28.05 4.97
N PHE A 161 -21.48 27.22 5.50
CA PHE A 161 -21.27 26.50 6.75
C PHE A 161 -20.04 25.59 6.65
N ILE A 162 -19.95 24.77 5.59
CA ILE A 162 -18.78 23.91 5.36
C ILE A 162 -17.51 24.75 5.13
N ARG A 163 -17.60 25.89 4.42
CA ARG A 163 -16.46 26.82 4.26
C ARG A 163 -15.92 27.33 5.59
N ARG A 164 -16.77 27.88 6.48
CA ARG A 164 -16.32 28.43 7.77
C ARG A 164 -15.60 27.38 8.61
N VAL A 165 -16.17 26.18 8.75
CA VAL A 165 -15.58 25.10 9.57
C VAL A 165 -14.25 24.59 8.97
N ALA A 166 -14.15 24.43 7.65
CA ALA A 166 -12.91 23.99 7.01
C ALA A 166 -11.83 25.08 6.97
N LEU A 167 -12.18 26.37 6.90
CA LEU A 167 -11.26 27.50 7.06
C LEU A 167 -10.67 27.55 8.48
N GLN A 168 -11.52 27.49 9.52
CA GLN A 168 -11.12 27.44 10.93
C GLN A 168 -10.20 26.24 11.23
N ARG A 169 -10.51 25.06 10.69
CA ARG A 169 -9.63 23.88 10.79
C ARG A 169 -8.28 24.09 10.07
N SER A 170 -8.25 24.88 9.00
CA SER A 170 -7.02 25.16 8.25
C SER A 170 -6.09 26.14 8.98
N SER A 171 -6.59 27.17 9.67
CA SER A 171 -5.76 28.12 10.43
C SER A 171 -5.10 27.47 11.65
N VAL A 172 -5.85 26.65 12.41
CA VAL A 172 -5.33 25.88 13.55
C VAL A 172 -4.19 24.92 13.16
N SER A 173 -4.14 24.45 11.91
CA SER A 173 -3.04 23.62 11.39
C SER A 173 -1.72 24.39 11.18
N ILE A 174 -1.81 25.70 10.92
CA ILE A 174 -0.64 26.57 10.65
C ILE A 174 0.02 26.98 11.96
N ASP A 175 -0.77 27.30 13.00
CA ASP A 175 -0.24 27.88 14.22
C ASP A 175 0.45 26.86 15.15
N LYS A 176 0.20 25.56 14.94
CA LYS A 176 1.04 24.48 15.51
C LYS A 176 2.44 24.39 14.88
N GLY A 177 2.70 25.14 13.80
CA GLY A 177 4.00 25.27 13.15
C GLY A 177 4.73 26.61 13.40
N SER A 178 4.10 27.59 14.06
CA SER A 178 4.64 28.95 14.22
C SER A 178 5.49 29.13 15.50
N LYS A 179 5.11 28.48 16.61
CA LYS A 179 5.69 28.72 17.95
C LYS A 179 7.05 28.06 18.22
N SER A 180 8.08 28.39 17.43
CA SER A 180 9.48 28.48 17.90
C SER A 180 10.41 29.18 16.90
N LYS A 181 10.38 30.52 16.88
CA LYS A 181 11.42 31.35 16.25
C LYS A 181 11.69 32.60 17.09
N ASP A 182 12.55 32.46 18.09
CA ASP A 182 13.49 33.52 18.53
C ASP A 182 14.49 32.94 19.53
N ALA A 183 15.60 32.38 19.00
CA ALA A 183 16.86 32.16 19.71
C ALA A 183 17.95 31.65 18.73
N ASP A 184 19.03 32.43 18.64
CA ASP A 184 20.41 32.08 18.25
C ASP A 184 20.72 31.33 16.92
N ALA A 185 21.65 31.89 16.15
CA ALA A 185 22.01 31.42 14.81
C ALA A 185 23.48 30.91 14.72
N SER A 186 23.79 29.71 15.23
CA SER A 186 25.05 29.04 14.88
C SER A 186 25.06 27.50 14.96
N ALA A 187 25.05 26.83 13.79
CA ALA A 187 25.66 25.48 13.60
C ALA A 187 25.71 25.08 12.11
N LYS A 188 26.86 24.58 11.63
CA LYS A 188 26.99 23.96 10.29
C LYS A 188 26.92 22.43 10.35
N LYS A 189 26.28 21.84 9.34
CA LYS A 189 26.37 20.42 8.90
C LYS A 189 26.05 19.31 9.93
N LYS A 190 24.91 18.64 9.72
CA LYS A 190 24.87 17.17 9.54
C LYS A 190 23.63 16.77 8.74
N GLY A 191 23.76 15.75 7.89
CA GLY A 191 22.67 15.31 7.00
C GLY A 191 21.64 14.46 7.73
N GLY A 192 20.46 15.00 7.96
CA GLY A 192 19.28 14.28 8.46
C GLY A 192 18.28 13.97 7.34
N LYS A 193 17.50 12.88 7.49
CA LYS A 193 16.40 12.59 6.57
C LYS A 193 15.33 13.67 6.69
N ARG A 194 14.91 14.28 5.57
CA ARG A 194 13.67 15.06 5.53
C ARG A 194 12.48 14.11 5.71
N GLY A 195 12.01 13.98 6.95
CA GLY A 195 10.68 13.42 7.22
C GLY A 195 9.65 14.33 6.57
N ARG A 196 8.83 13.79 5.66
CA ARG A 196 7.81 14.56 4.94
C ARG A 196 6.58 14.67 5.84
N VAL A 197 6.54 15.68 6.70
CA VAL A 197 5.31 16.12 7.39
C VAL A 197 4.25 16.36 6.32
N ARG A 198 3.05 15.81 6.51
CA ARG A 198 2.11 15.53 5.41
C ARG A 198 0.67 15.78 5.83
N SER A 199 0.18 16.99 5.50
CA SER A 199 -1.23 17.43 5.44
C SER A 199 -2.24 16.69 6.32
N ASP A 200 -2.78 17.40 7.32
CA ASP A 200 -3.96 17.00 8.10
C ASP A 200 -5.28 17.06 7.29
N THR A 201 -5.21 16.95 5.96
CA THR A 201 -6.27 17.24 5.00
C THR A 201 -6.35 16.14 3.95
N MET A 202 -7.52 15.52 3.77
CA MET A 202 -7.75 14.48 2.75
C MET A 202 -8.06 15.05 1.36
N ALA A 203 -8.28 16.37 1.29
CA ALA A 203 -8.49 17.17 0.10
C ALA A 203 -7.30 17.20 -0.89
N SER A 204 -7.59 17.49 -2.16
CA SER A 204 -6.58 17.79 -3.19
C SER A 204 -6.15 19.27 -3.14
N ARG A 205 -4.90 19.56 -3.52
CA ARG A 205 -4.32 20.91 -3.39
C ARG A 205 -5.07 22.00 -4.17
N GLY A 206 -5.50 21.70 -5.40
CA GLY A 206 -6.29 22.63 -6.22
C GLY A 206 -7.73 22.83 -5.72
N MET A 207 -8.24 21.92 -4.89
CA MET A 207 -9.49 22.16 -4.16
C MET A 207 -9.24 23.09 -2.96
N SER A 208 -8.09 23.00 -2.29
CA SER A 208 -7.72 23.90 -1.18
C SER A 208 -7.46 25.37 -1.59
N THR A 209 -7.11 25.65 -2.85
CA THR A 209 -6.93 27.02 -3.36
C THR A 209 -8.26 27.65 -3.74
N ARG A 210 -8.98 27.07 -4.71
CA ARG A 210 -10.31 27.51 -5.18
C ARG A 210 -11.36 27.68 -4.08
N PHE A 211 -11.17 27.00 -2.96
CA PHE A 211 -11.97 27.09 -1.74
C PHE A 211 -11.77 28.39 -0.93
N ARG A 212 -10.58 29.02 -1.01
CA ARG A 212 -10.22 30.26 -0.29
C ARG A 212 -10.65 31.54 -1.01
N GLU A 213 -10.94 31.44 -2.30
CA GLU A 213 -11.26 32.58 -3.17
C GLU A 213 -12.76 32.96 -3.13
N THR A 214 -13.64 32.14 -2.54
CA THR A 214 -15.08 32.41 -2.44
C THR A 214 -15.48 32.99 -1.08
N PRO A 215 -16.15 34.16 -1.01
CA PRO A 215 -16.51 34.80 0.27
C PRO A 215 -17.60 34.04 1.03
N ASN A 216 -17.52 34.06 2.36
CA ASN A 216 -18.56 33.56 3.24
C ASN A 216 -19.73 34.55 3.34
N ARG A 217 -20.96 34.03 3.31
CA ARG A 217 -22.18 34.85 3.41
C ARG A 217 -23.09 34.45 4.58
N TYR A 218 -22.87 33.26 5.15
CA TYR A 218 -23.70 32.69 6.21
C TYR A 218 -22.86 31.96 7.26
N ALA A 219 -23.27 32.06 8.53
CA ALA A 219 -22.69 31.33 9.65
C ALA A 219 -23.79 30.64 10.49
N PRO A 220 -23.57 29.42 11.02
CA PRO A 220 -24.48 28.81 11.98
C PRO A 220 -24.42 29.54 13.31
N SER A 221 -25.55 29.60 14.04
CA SER A 221 -25.58 30.05 15.44
C SER A 221 -24.96 29.01 16.38
N ASN A 222 -25.40 27.75 16.30
CA ASN A 222 -24.95 26.65 17.15
C ASN A 222 -24.56 25.40 16.34
N ASN A 223 -23.79 24.49 16.95
CA ASN A 223 -23.36 23.24 16.32
C ASN A 223 -24.54 22.31 15.95
N ASP A 224 -25.64 22.35 16.70
CA ASP A 224 -26.85 21.58 16.39
C ASP A 224 -27.55 22.11 15.14
N VAL A 225 -27.58 23.44 14.96
CA VAL A 225 -28.11 24.10 13.75
C VAL A 225 -27.25 23.78 12.53
N TYR A 226 -25.92 23.72 12.70
CA TYR A 226 -24.99 23.23 11.68
C TYR A 226 -25.32 21.79 11.28
N SER A 227 -25.34 20.86 12.24
CA SER A 227 -25.59 19.43 11.99
C SER A 227 -26.96 19.16 11.38
N TYR A 228 -28.01 19.84 11.86
CA TYR A 228 -29.37 19.73 11.35
C TYR A 228 -29.47 20.20 9.89
N ILE A 229 -28.96 21.39 9.55
CA ILE A 229 -28.95 21.88 8.17
C ILE A 229 -28.12 20.96 7.26
N VAL A 230 -26.97 20.44 7.73
CA VAL A 230 -26.13 19.53 6.92
C VAL A 230 -26.88 18.24 6.59
N ILE A 231 -27.50 17.57 7.58
CA ILE A 231 -28.22 16.30 7.38
C ILE A 231 -29.45 16.52 6.48
N GLU A 232 -30.26 17.53 6.77
CA GLU A 232 -31.47 17.83 6.00
C GLU A 232 -31.16 18.24 4.55
N ALA A 233 -30.04 18.95 4.31
CA ALA A 233 -29.62 19.30 2.95
C ALA A 233 -29.29 18.08 2.09
N PHE A 234 -28.74 16.99 2.67
CA PHE A 234 -28.56 15.73 1.93
C PHE A 234 -29.91 15.16 1.47
N SER A 235 -30.88 15.05 2.38
CA SER A 235 -32.21 14.50 2.07
C SER A 235 -33.00 15.36 1.07
N ILE A 236 -32.98 16.68 1.22
CA ILE A 236 -33.72 17.61 0.35
C ILE A 236 -33.11 17.64 -1.06
N VAL A 237 -31.78 17.63 -1.20
CA VAL A 237 -31.13 17.56 -2.53
C VAL A 237 -31.36 16.20 -3.19
N GLU A 238 -31.43 15.10 -2.42
CA GLU A 238 -31.79 13.78 -2.97
C GLU A 238 -33.24 13.75 -3.49
N GLU A 239 -34.20 14.34 -2.78
CA GLU A 239 -35.58 14.46 -3.28
C GLU A 239 -35.67 15.39 -4.50
N TYR A 240 -34.88 16.47 -4.53
CA TYR A 240 -34.80 17.37 -5.69
C TYR A 240 -34.32 16.65 -6.94
N LEU A 241 -33.22 15.89 -6.85
CA LEU A 241 -32.71 15.08 -7.97
C LEU A 241 -33.66 13.94 -8.35
N ARG A 242 -34.46 13.41 -7.41
CA ARG A 242 -35.49 12.39 -7.70
C ARG A 242 -36.64 12.96 -8.53
N ARG A 243 -36.96 14.25 -8.39
CA ARG A 243 -38.00 14.94 -9.19
C ARG A 243 -37.50 15.43 -10.56
N HIS A 244 -36.18 15.54 -10.75
CA HIS A 244 -35.57 15.96 -12.01
C HIS A 244 -34.78 14.80 -12.62
N GLU A 245 -35.41 14.02 -13.49
CA GLU A 245 -34.75 12.90 -14.17
C GLU A 245 -33.55 13.36 -15.02
N LEU A 246 -32.51 12.52 -15.03
CA LEU A 246 -31.32 12.66 -15.86
C LEU A 246 -31.65 12.22 -17.30
N SER A 247 -32.43 13.03 -18.02
CA SER A 247 -32.90 12.75 -19.38
C SER A 247 -32.87 14.01 -20.24
N PHE A 248 -32.41 13.91 -21.50
CA PHE A 248 -32.37 15.02 -22.47
C PHE A 248 -33.72 15.72 -22.72
N SER A 249 -34.85 15.13 -22.31
CA SER A 249 -36.17 15.76 -22.35
C SER A 249 -36.37 16.88 -21.32
N ASN A 250 -35.54 16.95 -20.29
CA ASN A 250 -35.62 17.93 -19.21
C ASN A 250 -34.85 19.20 -19.60
N THR A 251 -35.56 20.30 -19.90
CA THR A 251 -34.96 21.58 -20.27
C THR A 251 -34.14 22.23 -19.15
N GLY A 252 -34.34 21.83 -17.89
CA GLY A 252 -33.66 22.36 -16.70
C GLY A 252 -32.38 21.63 -16.28
N ILE A 253 -31.91 20.60 -17.01
CA ILE A 253 -30.71 19.82 -16.62
C ILE A 253 -29.51 20.71 -16.29
N VAL A 254 -29.29 21.77 -17.06
CA VAL A 254 -28.12 22.65 -16.92
C VAL A 254 -28.12 23.33 -15.54
N ASP A 255 -29.23 23.92 -15.13
CA ASP A 255 -29.38 24.55 -13.82
C ASP A 255 -29.25 23.52 -12.68
N VAL A 256 -30.00 22.41 -12.76
CA VAL A 256 -29.95 21.32 -11.77
C VAL A 256 -28.52 20.78 -11.62
N ALA A 257 -27.78 20.64 -12.72
CA ALA A 257 -26.38 20.22 -12.71
C ALA A 257 -25.42 21.28 -12.12
N THR A 258 -25.63 22.58 -12.38
CA THR A 258 -24.80 23.63 -11.74
C THR A 258 -25.05 23.67 -10.23
N LEU A 259 -26.30 23.51 -9.80
CA LEU A 259 -26.69 23.46 -8.39
C LEU A 259 -26.10 22.22 -7.72
N PHE A 260 -26.26 21.04 -8.34
CA PHE A 260 -25.71 19.80 -7.83
C PHE A 260 -24.18 19.82 -7.75
N ARG A 261 -23.48 20.39 -8.75
CA ARG A 261 -22.02 20.58 -8.69
C ARG A 261 -21.58 21.46 -7.52
N LYS A 262 -22.32 22.56 -7.23
CA LYS A 262 -22.04 23.47 -6.09
C LYS A 262 -22.30 22.81 -4.73
N PHE A 263 -23.33 21.95 -4.65
CA PHE A 263 -23.56 21.09 -3.51
C PHE A 263 -22.42 20.07 -3.34
N LEU A 264 -22.15 19.28 -4.37
CA LEU A 264 -21.17 18.18 -4.37
C LEU A 264 -19.74 18.67 -4.09
N SER A 265 -19.34 19.86 -4.58
CA SER A 265 -18.05 20.45 -4.22
C SER A 265 -17.94 20.77 -2.73
N SER A 266 -19.03 21.24 -2.12
CA SER A 266 -19.12 21.47 -0.68
C SER A 266 -19.07 20.14 0.10
N VAL A 267 -19.74 19.08 -0.37
CA VAL A 267 -19.65 17.74 0.23
C VAL A 267 -18.23 17.17 0.18
N VAL A 268 -17.51 17.31 -0.94
CA VAL A 268 -16.14 16.80 -1.08
C VAL A 268 -15.15 17.59 -0.20
N VAL A 269 -15.43 18.86 0.10
CA VAL A 269 -14.70 19.64 1.13
C VAL A 269 -15.05 19.14 2.55
N GLN A 270 -16.32 18.91 2.87
CA GLN A 270 -16.74 18.34 4.17
C GLN A 270 -16.02 17.01 4.44
N LEU A 271 -16.03 16.09 3.47
CA LEU A 271 -15.32 14.81 3.52
C LEU A 271 -13.77 14.95 3.47
N GLY A 272 -13.27 16.11 3.04
CA GLY A 272 -11.83 16.42 2.92
C GLY A 272 -11.20 17.07 4.17
N PHE A 273 -11.98 17.81 4.96
CA PHE A 273 -11.51 18.64 6.09
C PHE A 273 -12.29 18.43 7.40
N CYS A 274 -13.59 18.15 7.33
CA CYS A 274 -14.49 17.95 8.47
C CYS A 274 -14.69 16.45 8.78
N PHE A 275 -13.75 15.60 8.36
CA PHE A 275 -13.87 14.14 8.38
C PHE A 275 -13.91 13.49 9.77
N GLU A 276 -13.80 14.26 10.85
CA GLU A 276 -13.80 13.75 12.22
C GLU A 276 -15.20 13.57 12.81
N ASP A 277 -16.21 14.21 12.23
CA ASP A 277 -17.61 13.95 12.57
C ASP A 277 -18.07 12.65 11.89
N LEU A 278 -18.32 11.63 12.70
CA LEU A 278 -18.63 10.29 12.22
C LEU A 278 -20.01 10.19 11.59
N ASP A 279 -20.99 10.93 12.11
CA ASP A 279 -22.37 10.84 11.65
C ASP A 279 -22.63 11.71 10.43
N LEU A 280 -22.04 12.90 10.37
CA LEU A 280 -22.06 13.71 9.15
C LEU A 280 -21.27 13.04 8.02
N CYS A 281 -20.15 12.35 8.30
CA CYS A 281 -19.46 11.54 7.29
C CYS A 281 -20.24 10.30 6.85
N ARG A 282 -20.91 9.61 7.80
CA ARG A 282 -21.78 8.46 7.51
C ARG A 282 -22.97 8.87 6.65
N CYS A 283 -23.62 9.97 6.98
CA CYS A 283 -24.71 10.56 6.20
C CYS A 283 -24.24 10.90 4.77
N ALA A 284 -23.18 11.71 4.64
CA ALA A 284 -22.64 12.11 3.34
C ALA A 284 -22.24 10.91 2.45
N LEU A 285 -21.49 9.94 2.98
CA LEU A 285 -21.04 8.77 2.20
C LEU A 285 -22.20 7.85 1.80
N ASN A 286 -23.23 7.72 2.64
CA ASN A 286 -24.44 6.96 2.29
C ASN A 286 -25.25 7.67 1.19
N THR A 287 -25.51 8.98 1.34
CA THR A 287 -26.29 9.73 0.35
C THR A 287 -25.59 9.81 -1.00
N LEU A 288 -24.28 10.09 -1.02
CA LEU A 288 -23.50 10.03 -2.28
C LEU A 288 -23.45 8.61 -2.87
N GLY A 289 -23.55 7.57 -2.04
CA GLY A 289 -23.67 6.16 -2.44
C GLY A 289 -25.09 5.72 -2.83
N GLY A 290 -26.08 6.63 -2.81
CA GLY A 290 -27.48 6.34 -3.11
C GLY A 290 -27.80 6.30 -4.60
N ASP A 291 -28.87 5.58 -4.96
CA ASP A 291 -29.26 5.29 -6.35
C ASP A 291 -29.62 6.53 -7.18
N VAL A 292 -30.13 7.59 -6.54
CA VAL A 292 -30.45 8.87 -7.19
C VAL A 292 -29.18 9.70 -7.43
N MET A 293 -28.24 9.69 -6.47
CA MET A 293 -27.08 10.58 -6.47
C MET A 293 -25.94 10.06 -7.36
N MET A 294 -25.66 8.75 -7.36
CA MET A 294 -24.50 8.21 -8.05
C MET A 294 -24.51 8.41 -9.58
N PRO A 295 -25.63 8.27 -10.31
CA PRO A 295 -25.69 8.59 -11.74
C PRO A 295 -25.25 10.02 -12.04
N TRP A 296 -25.79 11.01 -11.31
CA TRP A 296 -25.42 12.42 -11.46
C TRP A 296 -23.93 12.69 -11.14
N ILE A 297 -23.33 11.95 -10.20
CA ILE A 297 -21.88 12.03 -9.90
C ILE A 297 -21.05 11.53 -11.10
N VAL A 298 -21.44 10.41 -11.69
CA VAL A 298 -20.71 9.75 -12.80
C VAL A 298 -20.79 10.57 -14.10
N SER A 299 -21.93 11.19 -14.40
CA SER A 299 -22.08 12.07 -15.58
C SER A 299 -21.17 13.31 -15.54
N LEU A 300 -20.71 13.76 -14.36
CA LEU A 300 -19.80 14.91 -14.19
C LEU A 300 -18.35 14.57 -14.58
N LYS A 301 -18.08 14.55 -15.89
CA LYS A 301 -16.85 14.11 -16.60
C LYS A 301 -15.53 14.30 -15.84
N THR A 302 -15.28 15.49 -15.29
CA THR A 302 -14.06 15.81 -14.52
C THR A 302 -14.21 15.63 -13.01
N PHE A 303 -15.38 15.90 -12.44
CA PHE A 303 -15.56 16.00 -10.99
C PHE A 303 -15.59 14.66 -10.27
N GLN A 304 -16.12 13.60 -10.91
CA GLN A 304 -16.12 12.24 -10.36
C GLN A 304 -14.74 11.81 -9.81
N LYS A 305 -13.65 12.26 -10.45
CA LYS A 305 -12.28 11.94 -10.04
C LYS A 305 -11.91 12.55 -8.67
N GLU A 306 -12.45 13.70 -8.27
CA GLU A 306 -12.25 14.26 -6.92
C GLU A 306 -13.01 13.47 -5.86
N VAL A 307 -14.25 13.08 -6.15
CA VAL A 307 -15.07 12.27 -5.23
C VAL A 307 -14.39 10.92 -4.95
N VAL A 308 -13.94 10.24 -6.01
CA VAL A 308 -13.13 9.01 -5.92
C VAL A 308 -11.79 9.26 -5.21
N LYS A 309 -11.11 10.39 -5.44
CA LYS A 309 -9.86 10.73 -4.74
C LYS A 309 -10.06 10.80 -3.22
N VAL A 310 -11.15 11.40 -2.75
CA VAL A 310 -11.46 11.54 -1.31
C VAL A 310 -11.98 10.23 -0.71
N ALA A 311 -12.91 9.53 -1.37
CA ALA A 311 -13.39 8.23 -0.90
C ALA A 311 -12.25 7.20 -0.74
N CYS A 312 -11.34 7.12 -1.72
CA CYS A 312 -10.14 6.27 -1.63
C CYS A 312 -9.15 6.70 -0.52
N SER A 313 -9.13 7.99 -0.15
CA SER A 313 -8.34 8.49 0.99
C SER A 313 -8.98 8.07 2.32
N LEU A 314 -10.30 8.30 2.49
CA LEU A 314 -11.06 7.91 3.68
C LEU A 314 -10.99 6.40 3.93
N LEU A 315 -11.21 5.58 2.90
CA LEU A 315 -11.11 4.12 2.94
C LEU A 315 -9.79 3.60 3.55
N THR A 316 -8.70 4.35 3.41
CA THR A 316 -7.33 3.89 3.74
C THR A 316 -6.68 4.63 4.91
N HIS A 317 -7.03 5.91 5.14
CA HIS A 317 -6.42 6.77 6.15
C HIS A 317 -7.34 7.10 7.34
N HIS A 318 -8.67 6.98 7.22
CA HIS A 318 -9.59 7.43 8.27
C HIS A 318 -9.41 6.66 9.61
N LYS A 319 -9.55 7.32 10.77
CA LYS A 319 -9.32 6.69 12.08
C LYS A 319 -10.33 5.55 12.34
N GLU A 320 -11.62 5.80 12.14
CA GLU A 320 -12.67 4.82 12.44
C GLU A 320 -12.99 3.80 11.34
N ARG A 321 -13.37 2.60 11.79
CA ARG A 321 -13.76 1.44 10.97
C ARG A 321 -15.03 1.72 10.16
N VAL A 322 -16.02 2.37 10.78
CA VAL A 322 -17.35 2.64 10.20
C VAL A 322 -17.23 3.45 8.91
N VAL A 323 -16.54 4.60 8.96
CA VAL A 323 -16.33 5.46 7.78
C VAL A 323 -15.56 4.75 6.67
N ARG A 324 -14.60 3.87 6.98
CA ARG A 324 -13.91 3.05 5.97
C ARG A 324 -14.89 2.11 5.23
N ILE A 325 -15.87 1.53 5.93
CA ILE A 325 -16.90 0.66 5.35
C ILE A 325 -17.90 1.46 4.50
N HIS A 326 -18.33 2.64 4.94
CA HIS A 326 -19.20 3.50 4.10
C HIS A 326 -18.47 4.03 2.85
N ALA A 327 -17.17 4.33 2.96
CA ALA A 327 -16.34 4.68 1.80
C ALA A 327 -16.16 3.51 0.82
N LEU A 328 -16.11 2.26 1.30
CA LEU A 328 -16.18 1.07 0.43
C LEU A 328 -17.52 1.02 -0.30
N LYS A 329 -18.66 1.05 0.41
CA LYS A 329 -20.00 0.97 -0.20
C LYS A 329 -20.23 2.01 -1.29
N MET A 330 -19.78 3.25 -1.06
CA MET A 330 -19.83 4.31 -2.04
C MET A 330 -19.00 3.98 -3.30
N LEU A 331 -17.79 3.43 -3.14
CA LEU A 331 -16.94 3.02 -4.25
C LEU A 331 -17.49 1.80 -5.00
N GLN A 332 -18.16 0.87 -4.31
CA GLN A 332 -18.88 -0.27 -4.92
C GLN A 332 -20.03 0.24 -5.80
N ARG A 333 -20.92 1.12 -5.29
CA ARG A 333 -22.00 1.70 -6.12
C ARG A 333 -21.46 2.51 -7.30
N TYR A 334 -20.34 3.23 -7.11
CA TYR A 334 -19.65 3.92 -8.21
C TYR A 334 -19.17 2.94 -9.29
N LEU A 335 -18.53 1.82 -8.92
CA LEU A 335 -18.12 0.80 -9.90
C LEU A 335 -19.31 0.20 -10.65
N MET A 336 -20.44 -0.03 -9.97
CA MET A 336 -21.67 -0.51 -10.61
C MET A 336 -22.20 0.53 -11.62
N CYS A 337 -22.38 1.80 -11.23
CA CYS A 337 -22.82 2.84 -12.16
C CYS A 337 -21.84 3.09 -13.33
N VAL A 338 -20.53 2.91 -13.11
CA VAL A 338 -19.51 3.00 -14.18
C VAL A 338 -19.53 1.78 -15.12
N ARG A 339 -20.18 0.68 -14.75
CA ARG A 339 -20.44 -0.47 -15.63
C ARG A 339 -21.79 -0.41 -16.37
N GLU A 340 -22.72 0.43 -15.90
CA GLU A 340 -24.04 0.62 -16.51
C GLU A 340 -23.98 1.70 -17.60
N GLU A 341 -23.76 1.31 -18.86
CA GLU A 341 -23.56 2.19 -20.03
C GLU A 341 -24.61 3.33 -20.19
N ASN A 342 -25.81 3.12 -19.66
CA ASN A 342 -26.93 4.05 -19.80
C ASN A 342 -26.66 5.43 -19.17
N TYR A 343 -25.97 5.50 -18.02
CA TYR A 343 -25.74 6.77 -17.31
C TYR A 343 -24.71 7.68 -18.01
N HIS A 344 -23.84 7.11 -18.85
CA HIS A 344 -22.76 7.80 -19.56
C HIS A 344 -23.22 8.45 -20.87
N ARG A 345 -24.44 8.15 -21.33
CA ARG A 345 -25.02 8.74 -22.54
C ARG A 345 -25.25 10.25 -22.42
N ILE A 346 -25.31 10.76 -21.19
CA ILE A 346 -25.37 12.18 -20.84
C ILE A 346 -24.08 12.51 -20.09
N HIS A 347 -23.20 13.31 -20.69
CA HIS A 347 -22.02 13.84 -19.99
C HIS A 347 -22.12 15.33 -19.78
N ILE A 348 -21.81 15.75 -18.56
CA ILE A 348 -21.87 17.14 -18.12
C ILE A 348 -20.44 17.61 -17.87
N SER A 349 -20.01 18.60 -18.63
CA SER A 349 -18.68 19.19 -18.57
C SER A 349 -18.77 20.67 -18.24
N GLN A 350 -17.76 21.22 -17.58
CA GLN A 350 -17.61 22.65 -17.38
C GLN A 350 -16.58 23.17 -18.39
N THR A 351 -16.93 24.20 -19.17
CA THR A 351 -15.95 24.93 -20.01
C THR A 351 -15.04 25.80 -19.12
N PRO A 352 -13.87 26.26 -19.62
CA PRO A 352 -13.02 27.19 -18.86
C PRO A 352 -13.78 28.44 -18.37
N ALA A 353 -14.65 28.99 -19.22
CA ALA A 353 -15.57 30.09 -18.91
C ALA A 353 -16.72 29.73 -17.93
N GLY A 354 -16.60 28.64 -17.18
CA GLY A 354 -17.51 28.28 -16.08
C GLY A 354 -18.87 27.69 -16.46
N VAL A 355 -19.28 27.76 -17.73
CA VAL A 355 -20.59 27.27 -18.23
C VAL A 355 -20.64 25.74 -18.25
N MET A 356 -21.79 25.14 -17.90
CA MET A 356 -22.00 23.70 -18.06
C MET A 356 -22.47 23.38 -19.49
N LYS A 357 -21.74 22.51 -20.18
CA LYS A 357 -22.14 21.93 -21.46
C LYS A 357 -22.56 20.48 -21.25
N VAL A 358 -23.79 20.16 -21.66
CA VAL A 358 -24.33 18.79 -21.69
C VAL A 358 -24.08 18.21 -23.09
N GLU A 359 -23.37 17.09 -23.16
CA GLU A 359 -22.98 16.43 -24.40
C GLU A 359 -23.56 15.00 -24.45
N ARG A 360 -24.05 14.60 -25.63
CA ARG A 360 -24.40 13.20 -25.91
C ARG A 360 -23.19 12.51 -26.55
N MET A 361 -22.53 11.63 -25.80
CA MET A 361 -21.35 10.91 -26.28
C MET A 361 -21.75 9.65 -27.06
N SER A 362 -20.92 9.25 -28.03
CA SER A 362 -21.13 8.02 -28.80
C SER A 362 -20.78 6.78 -27.98
N SER A 363 -21.27 5.60 -28.38
CA SER A 363 -21.05 4.34 -27.64
C SER A 363 -19.57 4.03 -27.43
N GLN A 364 -18.71 4.33 -28.41
CA GLN A 364 -17.25 4.17 -28.29
C GLN A 364 -16.67 5.12 -27.22
N GLN A 365 -17.03 6.40 -27.29
CA GLN A 365 -16.57 7.40 -26.31
C GLN A 365 -17.05 7.10 -24.88
N VAL A 366 -18.25 6.52 -24.74
CA VAL A 366 -18.80 6.01 -23.48
C VAL A 366 -17.95 4.85 -22.96
N HIS A 367 -17.69 3.84 -23.78
CA HIS A 367 -16.84 2.70 -23.42
C HIS A 367 -15.44 3.14 -22.95
N ASP A 368 -14.83 4.09 -23.67
CA ASP A 368 -13.49 4.57 -23.35
C ASP A 368 -13.49 5.45 -22.08
N PHE A 369 -14.56 6.21 -21.82
CA PHE A 369 -14.77 6.90 -20.55
C PHE A 369 -14.95 5.93 -19.37
N CYS A 370 -15.72 4.86 -19.55
CA CYS A 370 -15.92 3.82 -18.54
C CYS A 370 -14.59 3.15 -18.19
N ASN A 371 -13.83 2.71 -19.20
CA ASN A 371 -12.50 2.11 -19.02
C ASN A 371 -11.52 3.04 -18.29
N ASN A 372 -11.47 4.32 -18.68
CA ASN A 372 -10.64 5.31 -17.98
C ASN A 372 -11.08 5.54 -16.53
N SER A 373 -12.38 5.52 -16.26
CA SER A 373 -12.94 5.69 -14.91
C SER A 373 -12.67 4.48 -14.00
N LEU A 374 -12.80 3.25 -14.53
CA LEU A 374 -12.41 2.01 -13.84
C LEU A 374 -10.91 1.99 -13.54
N ASN A 375 -10.07 2.23 -14.55
CA ASN A 375 -8.61 2.29 -14.41
C ASN A 375 -8.18 3.36 -13.38
N PHE A 376 -8.90 4.49 -13.32
CA PHE A 376 -8.68 5.52 -12.31
C PHE A 376 -8.99 5.06 -10.89
N VAL A 377 -10.13 4.40 -10.64
CA VAL A 377 -10.47 3.85 -9.31
C VAL A 377 -9.41 2.84 -8.87
N LEU A 378 -9.06 1.86 -9.72
CA LEU A 378 -8.08 0.82 -9.42
C LEU A 378 -6.70 1.43 -9.08
N SER A 379 -6.21 2.35 -9.92
CA SER A 379 -4.93 3.05 -9.72
C SER A 379 -4.94 3.94 -8.48
N ARG A 380 -6.02 4.70 -8.24
CA ARG A 380 -6.13 5.63 -7.10
C ARG A 380 -6.20 4.90 -5.77
N SER A 381 -7.02 3.85 -5.67
CA SER A 381 -7.23 3.08 -4.45
C SER A 381 -5.98 2.27 -4.06
N TYR A 382 -5.29 1.65 -5.02
CA TYR A 382 -3.98 1.03 -4.80
C TYR A 382 -2.94 2.05 -4.31
N ARG A 383 -2.85 3.21 -4.97
CA ARG A 383 -1.92 4.29 -4.58
C ARG A 383 -2.24 4.83 -3.18
N THR A 384 -3.51 4.97 -2.79
CA THR A 384 -3.85 5.45 -1.44
C THR A 384 -3.53 4.40 -0.38
N LEU A 385 -3.84 3.11 -0.60
CA LEU A 385 -3.46 2.03 0.33
C LEU A 385 -1.95 2.03 0.57
N VAL A 386 -1.15 1.89 -0.49
CA VAL A 386 0.32 1.86 -0.41
C VAL A 386 0.88 3.13 0.24
N SER A 387 0.23 4.28 0.08
CA SER A 387 0.65 5.53 0.72
C SER A 387 0.22 5.68 2.19
N ALA A 388 -0.85 4.98 2.62
CA ALA A 388 -1.26 4.85 4.01
C ALA A 388 -0.32 3.89 4.76
N SER A 389 0.11 2.81 4.11
CA SER A 389 1.10 1.85 4.62
C SER A 389 2.49 2.44 4.91
N CYS A 390 2.73 3.71 4.57
CA CYS A 390 3.91 4.47 5.00
C CYS A 390 3.78 5.08 6.42
N ILE A 391 2.60 5.05 7.02
CA ILE A 391 2.36 5.40 8.43
C ILE A 391 2.89 4.26 9.32
N GLU A 392 3.33 4.59 10.54
CA GLU A 392 3.88 3.62 11.47
C GLU A 392 2.84 2.54 11.89
N ARG A 393 3.25 1.27 11.82
CA ARG A 393 2.43 0.10 12.14
C ARG A 393 2.42 -0.09 13.66
N THR A 394 1.24 -0.10 14.26
CA THR A 394 1.04 -0.33 15.70
C THR A 394 -0.09 -1.33 15.90
N LEU A 395 -0.15 -2.00 17.06
CA LEU A 395 -1.23 -2.97 17.31
C LEU A 395 -2.62 -2.28 17.28
N LYS A 396 -2.70 -1.03 17.76
CA LYS A 396 -3.91 -0.18 17.70
C LYS A 396 -4.42 0.03 16.26
N ASN A 397 -3.52 0.27 15.29
CA ASN A 397 -3.90 0.52 13.90
C ASN A 397 -3.84 -0.70 12.96
N PHE A 398 -3.28 -1.83 13.40
CA PHE A 398 -3.14 -3.05 12.59
C PHE A 398 -4.47 -3.52 11.99
N ALA A 399 -5.55 -3.55 12.80
CA ALA A 399 -6.88 -3.96 12.35
C ALA A 399 -7.46 -3.03 11.26
N LEU A 400 -7.15 -1.74 11.31
CA LEU A 400 -7.60 -0.76 10.30
C LEU A 400 -6.90 -0.96 8.96
N PHE A 401 -5.59 -1.23 8.98
CA PHE A 401 -4.85 -1.60 7.77
C PHE A 401 -5.40 -2.89 7.15
N LYS A 402 -5.63 -3.93 7.96
CA LYS A 402 -6.16 -5.20 7.43
C LYS A 402 -7.60 -5.07 6.92
N LEU A 403 -8.44 -4.23 7.54
CA LEU A 403 -9.77 -3.88 7.05
C LEU A 403 -9.67 -3.27 5.64
N SER A 404 -8.92 -2.17 5.45
CA SER A 404 -8.80 -1.53 4.13
C SER A 404 -8.21 -2.45 3.07
N GLN A 405 -7.28 -3.33 3.45
CA GLN A 405 -6.66 -4.30 2.54
C GLN A 405 -7.65 -5.41 2.12
N ASN A 406 -8.61 -5.76 2.98
CA ASN A 406 -9.72 -6.67 2.63
C ASN A 406 -10.77 -5.95 1.77
N CYS A 407 -11.23 -4.77 2.19
CA CYS A 407 -12.19 -3.93 1.45
C CYS A 407 -11.71 -3.63 0.03
N LEU A 408 -10.41 -3.38 -0.16
CA LEU A 408 -9.88 -3.13 -1.51
C LEU A 408 -9.82 -4.40 -2.37
N ALA A 409 -9.56 -5.57 -1.78
CA ALA A 409 -9.63 -6.83 -2.51
C ALA A 409 -11.07 -7.22 -2.89
N GLU A 410 -12.06 -6.80 -2.10
CA GLU A 410 -13.50 -6.91 -2.39
C GLU A 410 -13.89 -5.98 -3.55
N LEU A 411 -13.56 -4.68 -3.47
CA LEU A 411 -13.76 -3.70 -4.54
C LEU A 411 -13.11 -4.12 -5.87
N PHE A 412 -11.95 -4.79 -5.81
CA PHE A 412 -11.29 -5.33 -7.00
C PHE A 412 -12.02 -6.53 -7.61
N SER A 413 -12.78 -7.31 -6.82
CA SER A 413 -13.50 -8.48 -7.34
C SER A 413 -14.73 -8.13 -8.18
N GLU A 414 -15.35 -6.99 -7.92
CA GLU A 414 -16.48 -6.39 -8.66
C GLU A 414 -16.07 -5.72 -9.98
N ALA A 415 -14.77 -5.47 -10.18
CA ALA A 415 -14.24 -4.79 -11.35
C ALA A 415 -14.26 -5.66 -12.62
N SER A 416 -14.31 -4.99 -13.78
CA SER A 416 -14.16 -5.61 -15.10
C SER A 416 -12.88 -6.45 -15.18
N ALA A 417 -13.02 -7.68 -15.73
CA ALA A 417 -11.92 -8.64 -15.85
C ALA A 417 -10.71 -8.08 -16.61
N ALA A 418 -10.94 -7.45 -17.77
CA ALA A 418 -9.87 -6.94 -18.63
C ALA A 418 -9.09 -5.79 -17.97
N ASN A 419 -9.81 -4.85 -17.34
CA ASN A 419 -9.21 -3.73 -16.61
C ASN A 419 -8.42 -4.23 -15.38
N LEU A 420 -9.02 -5.15 -14.61
CA LEU A 420 -8.41 -5.73 -13.43
C LEU A 420 -7.14 -6.50 -13.78
N TYR A 421 -7.18 -7.39 -14.78
CA TYR A 421 -6.01 -8.14 -15.23
C TYR A 421 -4.88 -7.22 -15.72
N THR A 422 -5.22 -6.25 -16.57
CA THR A 422 -4.26 -5.28 -17.11
C THR A 422 -3.59 -4.46 -16.01
N PHE A 423 -4.37 -4.03 -15.01
CA PHE A 423 -3.86 -3.28 -13.86
C PHE A 423 -3.03 -4.15 -12.90
N ALA A 424 -3.51 -5.36 -12.58
CA ALA A 424 -2.83 -6.34 -11.76
C ALA A 424 -1.46 -6.70 -12.36
N PHE A 425 -1.41 -7.07 -13.64
CA PHE A 425 -0.17 -7.36 -14.37
C PHE A 425 0.83 -6.20 -14.27
N LYS A 426 0.42 -4.97 -14.61
CA LYS A 426 1.27 -3.78 -14.55
C LYS A 426 1.82 -3.54 -13.13
N SER A 427 0.99 -3.71 -12.10
CA SER A 427 1.40 -3.48 -10.71
C SER A 427 2.28 -4.60 -10.10
N ILE A 428 2.05 -5.87 -10.44
CA ILE A 428 2.89 -7.00 -10.01
C ILE A 428 4.26 -6.91 -10.70
N ARG A 429 4.28 -6.51 -11.98
CA ARG A 429 5.51 -6.18 -12.72
C ARG A 429 6.29 -5.04 -12.03
N ASP A 430 5.63 -3.97 -11.60
CA ASP A 430 6.27 -2.88 -10.84
C ASP A 430 6.86 -3.36 -9.50
N LEU A 431 6.19 -4.28 -8.79
CA LEU A 431 6.75 -4.91 -7.59
C LEU A 431 8.00 -5.76 -7.93
N GLY A 432 7.98 -6.48 -9.04
CA GLY A 432 9.17 -7.18 -9.58
C GLY A 432 10.34 -6.24 -9.95
N ILE A 433 10.05 -5.08 -10.54
CA ILE A 433 11.06 -4.05 -10.83
C ILE A 433 11.68 -3.49 -9.55
N ASN A 434 10.89 -3.25 -8.50
CA ASN A 434 11.39 -2.87 -7.19
C ASN A 434 12.28 -3.95 -6.56
N VAL A 435 11.93 -5.23 -6.72
CA VAL A 435 12.74 -6.40 -6.30
C VAL A 435 14.08 -6.47 -7.06
N ARG A 436 14.07 -6.36 -8.40
CA ARG A 436 15.29 -6.33 -9.23
C ARG A 436 16.21 -5.15 -8.84
N ARG A 437 15.62 -3.99 -8.53
CA ARG A 437 16.37 -2.78 -8.10
C ARG A 437 17.09 -2.99 -6.78
N GLU A 438 16.44 -3.59 -5.77
CA GLU A 438 17.07 -3.91 -4.48
C GLU A 438 18.14 -5.00 -4.60
N TRP A 439 17.96 -5.99 -5.48
CA TRP A 439 18.98 -7.02 -5.77
C TRP A 439 20.24 -6.39 -6.39
N LEU A 440 20.09 -5.58 -7.44
CA LEU A 440 21.19 -4.86 -8.08
C LEU A 440 21.92 -3.93 -7.10
N ALA A 441 21.19 -3.27 -6.20
CA ALA A 441 21.77 -2.39 -5.18
C ALA A 441 22.49 -3.12 -4.02
N ILE A 442 22.35 -4.44 -3.90
CA ILE A 442 23.16 -5.25 -2.98
C ILE A 442 24.46 -5.67 -3.65
N ASN A 443 24.40 -6.11 -4.89
CA ASN A 443 25.56 -6.65 -5.63
C ASN A 443 26.52 -5.55 -6.12
N ASP A 444 26.01 -4.39 -6.56
CA ASP A 444 26.83 -3.30 -7.09
C ASP A 444 27.05 -2.17 -6.05
N GLN A 445 28.22 -2.16 -5.41
CA GLN A 445 28.59 -1.13 -4.44
C GLN A 445 28.81 0.27 -5.05
N LYS A 446 29.14 0.37 -6.35
CA LYS A 446 29.29 1.67 -7.04
C LYS A 446 27.90 2.30 -7.27
N LYS A 447 26.90 1.52 -7.70
CA LYS A 447 25.51 1.99 -7.89
C LYS A 447 24.84 2.43 -6.60
N ARG A 448 25.20 1.89 -5.42
CA ARG A 448 24.70 2.37 -4.10
C ARG A 448 24.98 3.86 -3.81
N LYS A 449 25.92 4.50 -4.52
CA LYS A 449 26.22 5.94 -4.41
C LYS A 449 25.64 6.79 -5.54
N ARG A 450 25.15 6.19 -6.63
CA ARG A 450 24.43 6.95 -7.67
C ARG A 450 23.11 7.45 -7.06
N LYS A 451 22.77 8.72 -7.29
CA LYS A 451 21.41 9.21 -7.05
C LYS A 451 20.43 8.32 -7.83
N PRO A 452 19.18 8.11 -7.37
CA PRO A 452 18.18 7.49 -8.24
C PRO A 452 18.12 8.31 -9.54
N GLN A 453 18.17 7.64 -10.69
CA GLN A 453 17.89 8.28 -11.97
C GLN A 453 16.53 8.98 -11.86
N LYS A 454 16.41 10.18 -12.43
CA LYS A 454 15.09 10.78 -12.66
C LYS A 454 14.28 9.74 -13.44
N ALA A 455 13.09 9.39 -12.97
CA ALA A 455 12.23 8.47 -13.70
C ALA A 455 11.76 9.18 -14.98
N GLY A 456 12.18 8.69 -16.15
CA GLY A 456 11.56 9.09 -17.41
C GLY A 456 10.15 8.49 -17.45
N SER A 457 9.14 9.38 -17.47
CA SER A 457 7.67 9.20 -17.68
C SER A 457 6.90 8.10 -16.92
N SER A 458 7.56 7.07 -16.40
CA SER A 458 6.95 5.84 -15.91
C SER A 458 6.30 6.04 -14.54
N HIS A 459 4.96 6.17 -14.51
CA HIS A 459 4.08 6.28 -13.33
C HIS A 459 4.18 5.17 -12.26
N SER A 460 5.13 4.25 -12.40
CA SER A 460 5.42 3.13 -11.49
C SER A 460 5.68 3.57 -10.05
N ILE A 461 5.18 2.80 -9.08
CA ILE A 461 5.36 3.13 -7.67
C ILE A 461 6.70 2.57 -7.19
N VAL A 462 7.68 3.45 -6.98
CA VAL A 462 8.98 3.07 -6.40
C VAL A 462 8.82 2.78 -4.90
N LEU A 463 8.98 1.51 -4.54
CA LEU A 463 8.87 1.02 -3.16
C LEU A 463 10.16 0.31 -2.73
N PRO A 464 10.73 0.61 -1.55
CA PRO A 464 11.72 -0.27 -0.95
C PRO A 464 11.05 -1.62 -0.65
N VAL A 465 11.63 -2.72 -1.13
CA VAL A 465 11.13 -4.09 -0.86
C VAL A 465 10.99 -4.33 0.64
N TYR A 466 11.96 -3.84 1.41
CA TYR A 466 11.82 -3.68 2.85
C TYR A 466 10.97 -2.43 3.17
N SER A 467 9.65 -2.53 3.02
CA SER A 467 8.70 -1.52 3.51
C SER A 467 7.30 -2.10 3.74
N TRP A 468 6.54 -1.46 4.61
CA TRP A 468 5.14 -1.80 4.86
C TRP A 468 4.26 -1.61 3.62
N GLY A 469 4.54 -0.62 2.77
CA GLY A 469 3.85 -0.45 1.48
C GLY A 469 4.10 -1.59 0.49
N PHE A 470 5.29 -2.19 0.49
CA PHE A 470 5.55 -3.40 -0.30
C PHE A 470 4.81 -4.61 0.27
N VAL A 471 4.84 -4.82 1.59
CA VAL A 471 4.16 -5.93 2.26
C VAL A 471 2.65 -5.88 2.08
N ASP A 472 2.02 -4.71 2.24
CA ASP A 472 0.57 -4.57 2.05
C ASP A 472 0.16 -4.68 0.57
N ALA A 473 1.00 -4.24 -0.37
CA ALA A 473 0.77 -4.45 -1.81
C ALA A 473 0.79 -5.95 -2.16
N ILE A 474 1.78 -6.70 -1.65
CA ILE A 474 1.83 -8.16 -1.80
C ILE A 474 0.59 -8.82 -1.18
N ASN A 475 0.23 -8.46 0.06
CA ASN A 475 -0.93 -9.02 0.75
C ASN A 475 -2.25 -8.70 0.03
N LEU A 476 -2.39 -7.50 -0.55
CA LEU A 476 -3.51 -7.12 -1.41
C LEU A 476 -3.58 -8.04 -2.64
N TRP A 477 -2.47 -8.21 -3.38
CA TRP A 477 -2.48 -9.02 -4.60
C TRP A 477 -2.74 -10.51 -4.32
N VAL A 478 -2.20 -11.07 -3.23
CA VAL A 478 -2.61 -12.41 -2.75
C VAL A 478 -4.12 -12.44 -2.48
N SER A 479 -4.65 -11.43 -1.78
CA SER A 479 -6.08 -11.37 -1.41
C SER A 479 -7.02 -11.14 -2.59
N ALA A 480 -6.55 -10.54 -3.68
CA ALA A 480 -7.30 -10.32 -4.92
C ALA A 480 -7.21 -11.54 -5.85
N LEU A 481 -6.03 -12.15 -6.02
CA LEU A 481 -5.84 -13.39 -6.79
C LEU A 481 -6.68 -14.54 -6.26
N VAL A 482 -6.80 -14.69 -4.94
CA VAL A 482 -7.61 -15.74 -4.31
C VAL A 482 -9.13 -15.46 -4.42
N ARG A 483 -9.55 -14.21 -4.58
CA ARG A 483 -10.97 -13.85 -4.86
C ARG A 483 -11.34 -13.95 -6.35
N CYS A 484 -10.36 -13.75 -7.23
CA CYS A 484 -10.55 -13.65 -8.67
C CYS A 484 -9.66 -14.67 -9.41
N SER A 485 -9.59 -15.91 -8.91
CA SER A 485 -8.78 -16.97 -9.49
C SER A 485 -9.22 -17.26 -10.94
N ASP A 486 -10.53 -17.25 -11.16
CA ASP A 486 -11.23 -17.29 -12.45
C ASP A 486 -10.63 -16.36 -13.53
N ARG A 487 -10.21 -15.15 -13.14
CA ARG A 487 -9.75 -14.09 -14.04
C ARG A 487 -8.25 -13.81 -13.96
N LEU A 488 -7.58 -14.24 -12.88
CA LEU A 488 -6.20 -13.86 -12.56
C LEU A 488 -5.23 -15.05 -12.39
N GLU A 489 -5.64 -16.33 -12.53
CA GLU A 489 -4.73 -17.49 -12.38
C GLU A 489 -3.37 -17.35 -13.13
N PRO A 490 -3.26 -16.78 -14.36
CA PRO A 490 -1.98 -16.55 -15.02
C PRO A 490 -0.99 -15.63 -14.27
N LEU A 491 -1.48 -14.76 -13.37
CA LEU A 491 -0.63 -13.85 -12.58
C LEU A 491 -0.12 -14.48 -11.27
N SER A 492 -0.53 -15.72 -10.98
CA SER A 492 -0.09 -16.48 -9.80
C SER A 492 1.43 -16.72 -9.78
N TYR A 493 1.99 -17.29 -10.86
CA TYR A 493 3.42 -17.56 -10.98
C TYR A 493 4.29 -16.28 -10.97
N PRO A 494 3.93 -15.18 -11.68
CA PRO A 494 4.55 -13.87 -11.49
C PRO A 494 4.58 -13.41 -10.03
N LEU A 495 3.47 -13.50 -9.29
CA LEU A 495 3.45 -13.07 -7.89
C LEU A 495 4.29 -13.97 -6.97
N VAL A 496 4.19 -15.31 -7.10
CA VAL A 496 5.04 -16.26 -6.38
C VAL A 496 6.52 -15.97 -6.63
N THR A 497 6.89 -15.65 -7.87
CA THR A 497 8.26 -15.29 -8.27
C THR A 497 8.73 -13.99 -7.58
N VAL A 498 7.91 -12.94 -7.59
CA VAL A 498 8.22 -11.65 -6.93
C VAL A 498 8.41 -11.83 -5.42
N ILE A 499 7.51 -12.57 -4.74
CA ILE A 499 7.63 -12.82 -3.30
C ILE A 499 8.86 -13.70 -3.00
N SER A 500 9.08 -14.77 -3.76
CA SER A 500 10.22 -15.68 -3.60
C SER A 500 11.55 -14.95 -3.78
N ALA A 501 11.65 -14.03 -4.75
CA ALA A 501 12.82 -13.19 -4.94
C ALA A 501 13.00 -12.17 -3.80
N ALA A 502 11.92 -11.54 -3.32
CA ALA A 502 11.96 -10.65 -2.15
C ALA A 502 12.44 -11.37 -0.87
N VAL A 503 12.01 -12.63 -0.65
CA VAL A 503 12.53 -13.51 0.39
C VAL A 503 14.03 -13.75 0.19
N LYS A 504 14.44 -14.30 -0.97
CA LYS A 504 15.86 -14.60 -1.28
C LYS A 504 16.79 -13.40 -1.01
N ILE A 505 16.36 -12.18 -1.35
CA ILE A 505 17.12 -10.93 -1.13
C ILE A 505 17.35 -10.61 0.35
N LYS A 506 16.39 -10.84 1.23
CA LYS A 506 16.48 -10.48 2.67
C LYS A 506 16.91 -11.65 3.56
N MET A 507 16.77 -12.88 3.06
CA MET A 507 17.08 -14.13 3.75
C MET A 507 18.44 -14.18 4.47
N PRO A 508 19.58 -13.72 3.89
CA PRO A 508 20.90 -13.89 4.51
C PRO A 508 21.11 -13.06 5.78
N GLN A 509 20.18 -12.17 6.12
CA GLN A 509 20.29 -11.27 7.26
C GLN A 509 19.12 -11.52 8.22
N MET A 510 19.37 -12.31 9.26
CA MET A 510 18.44 -12.60 10.38
C MET A 510 17.72 -11.35 10.96
N ALA A 511 18.33 -10.16 10.80
CA ALA A 511 17.69 -8.87 11.04
C ALA A 511 16.29 -8.70 10.39
N TYR A 512 16.08 -9.25 9.20
CA TYR A 512 14.85 -9.17 8.41
C TYR A 512 14.00 -10.46 8.48
N MET A 513 14.29 -11.35 9.44
CA MET A 513 13.49 -12.57 9.65
C MET A 513 11.99 -12.29 9.84
N PRO A 514 11.54 -11.20 10.53
CA PRO A 514 10.12 -10.86 10.58
C PRO A 514 9.53 -10.56 9.19
N PHE A 515 10.19 -9.74 8.36
CA PHE A 515 9.78 -9.50 6.97
C PHE A 515 9.69 -10.81 6.15
N VAL A 516 10.66 -11.72 6.31
CA VAL A 516 10.61 -13.03 5.63
C VAL A 516 9.41 -13.86 6.11
N LEU A 517 9.11 -13.86 7.40
CA LEU A 517 7.94 -14.57 7.95
C LEU A 517 6.62 -14.03 7.39
N HIS A 518 6.47 -12.71 7.24
CA HIS A 518 5.32 -12.11 6.54
C HIS A 518 5.19 -12.61 5.10
N MET A 519 6.30 -12.67 4.36
CA MET A 519 6.32 -13.14 2.97
C MET A 519 6.05 -14.65 2.82
N LEU A 520 6.57 -15.49 3.73
CA LEU A 520 6.24 -16.92 3.74
C LEU A 520 4.78 -17.17 4.13
N THR A 521 4.23 -16.38 5.05
CA THR A 521 2.79 -16.43 5.40
C THR A 521 1.91 -16.05 4.20
N ALA A 522 2.31 -15.02 3.43
CA ALA A 522 1.64 -14.64 2.19
C ALA A 522 1.70 -15.74 1.11
N LEU A 523 2.81 -16.48 1.01
CA LEU A 523 2.93 -17.62 0.09
C LEU A 523 2.06 -18.82 0.51
N ASN A 524 1.96 -19.14 1.80
CA ASN A 524 1.00 -20.16 2.27
C ASN A 524 -0.45 -19.74 1.97
N GLN A 525 -0.82 -18.47 2.20
CA GLN A 525 -2.16 -17.95 1.89
C GLN A 525 -2.48 -18.05 0.39
N LEU A 526 -1.49 -17.80 -0.48
CA LEU A 526 -1.63 -17.94 -1.92
C LEU A 526 -1.74 -19.40 -2.37
N ALA A 527 -0.98 -20.31 -1.75
CA ALA A 527 -1.04 -21.76 -2.00
C ALA A 527 -2.38 -22.38 -1.54
N ASP A 528 -2.88 -21.96 -0.37
CA ASP A 528 -4.20 -22.33 0.16
C ASP A 528 -5.30 -21.84 -0.78
N GLY A 529 -5.27 -20.57 -1.17
CA GLY A 529 -6.35 -19.95 -1.94
C GLY A 529 -6.41 -20.31 -3.43
N LEU A 530 -5.28 -20.62 -4.08
CA LEU A 530 -5.25 -21.07 -5.48
C LEU A 530 -5.21 -22.60 -5.64
N GLU A 531 -5.05 -23.32 -4.54
CA GLU A 531 -4.89 -24.78 -4.51
C GLU A 531 -3.72 -25.27 -5.37
N ARG A 532 -2.63 -24.49 -5.37
CA ARG A 532 -1.37 -24.79 -6.07
C ARG A 532 -0.25 -25.00 -5.06
N PHE A 533 0.58 -26.03 -5.27
CA PHE A 533 1.75 -26.26 -4.42
C PHE A 533 2.80 -25.15 -4.58
N VAL A 534 3.29 -24.61 -3.46
CA VAL A 534 4.41 -23.65 -3.42
C VAL A 534 5.48 -24.20 -2.47
N PRO A 535 6.71 -24.52 -2.93
CA PRO A 535 7.71 -25.19 -2.11
C PRO A 535 8.36 -24.23 -1.08
N LEU A 536 7.93 -24.30 0.18
CA LEU A 536 8.46 -23.44 1.25
C LEU A 536 9.53 -24.09 2.15
N GLY A 537 9.66 -25.42 2.14
CA GLY A 537 10.54 -26.18 3.03
C GLY A 537 11.97 -25.61 3.12
N SER A 538 12.64 -25.39 1.98
CA SER A 538 14.00 -24.85 1.92
C SER A 538 14.17 -23.47 2.55
N TYR A 539 13.13 -22.62 2.52
CA TYR A 539 13.15 -21.34 3.24
C TYR A 539 12.99 -21.56 4.75
N ILE A 540 12.02 -22.38 5.16
CA ILE A 540 11.74 -22.67 6.57
C ILE A 540 12.97 -23.30 7.26
N PHE A 541 13.64 -24.25 6.60
CA PHE A 541 14.87 -24.88 7.11
C PHE A 541 15.99 -23.85 7.29
N ASN A 542 16.17 -22.93 6.34
CA ASN A 542 17.17 -21.86 6.45
C ASN A 542 16.85 -20.87 7.60
N LEU A 543 15.57 -20.56 7.87
CA LEU A 543 15.20 -19.81 9.08
C LEU A 543 15.57 -20.56 10.36
N LEU A 544 15.30 -21.86 10.42
CA LEU A 544 15.64 -22.72 11.56
C LEU A 544 17.15 -22.81 11.78
N GLU A 545 17.96 -22.97 10.72
CA GLU A 545 19.43 -22.89 10.80
C GLU A 545 19.91 -21.54 11.39
N GLN A 546 19.36 -20.43 10.91
CA GLN A 546 19.71 -19.09 11.42
C GLN A 546 19.36 -18.90 12.91
N LEU A 547 18.26 -19.48 13.37
CA LEU A 547 17.88 -19.46 14.80
C LEU A 547 18.81 -20.35 15.65
N ARG A 548 19.21 -21.54 15.16
CA ARG A 548 20.07 -22.49 15.89
C ARG A 548 21.48 -21.94 16.18
N ASN A 549 21.92 -20.94 15.41
CA ASN A 549 23.22 -20.28 15.57
C ASN A 549 23.29 -19.35 16.80
N LYS A 550 22.18 -19.15 17.54
CA LYS A 550 22.10 -18.33 18.74
C LYS A 550 21.63 -19.15 19.95
N ASP A 551 22.41 -19.08 21.03
CA ASP A 551 22.13 -19.80 22.29
C ASP A 551 21.21 -18.96 23.19
N ILE A 552 19.93 -19.34 23.24
CA ILE A 552 18.89 -18.68 24.05
C ILE A 552 19.24 -18.74 25.54
N SER A 553 19.70 -19.89 26.03
CA SER A 553 20.08 -20.11 27.43
C SER A 553 21.30 -19.28 27.86
N LYS A 554 22.15 -18.87 26.92
CA LYS A 554 23.24 -17.90 27.14
C LYS A 554 22.74 -16.46 27.10
N MET A 555 21.78 -16.13 26.22
CA MET A 555 21.15 -14.80 26.19
C MET A 555 20.38 -14.51 27.48
N GLN A 556 19.55 -15.44 27.96
CA GLN A 556 18.85 -15.33 29.25
C GLN A 556 19.79 -15.10 30.44
N ARG A 557 20.93 -15.81 30.49
CA ARG A 557 21.95 -15.62 31.53
C ARG A 557 22.70 -14.27 31.43
N ASN A 558 22.65 -13.58 30.29
CA ASN A 558 23.19 -12.23 30.13
C ASN A 558 22.13 -11.17 30.47
N GLU A 559 20.87 -11.36 30.05
CA GLU A 559 19.74 -10.50 30.43
C GLU A 559 19.53 -10.47 31.94
N ALA A 560 19.61 -11.63 32.61
CA ALA A 560 19.50 -11.71 34.08
C ALA A 560 20.60 -10.94 34.83
N LYS A 561 21.78 -10.74 34.21
CA LYS A 561 22.87 -9.92 34.74
C LYS A 561 22.70 -8.43 34.41
N GLN A 562 22.04 -8.12 33.30
CA GLN A 562 21.75 -6.75 32.85
C GLN A 562 20.37 -6.29 33.34
N SER A 563 20.24 -6.16 34.67
CA SER A 563 19.18 -5.45 35.42
C SER A 563 17.85 -5.21 34.69
N ARG A 564 16.80 -5.97 35.05
CA ARG A 564 15.47 -6.16 34.41
C ARG A 564 14.75 -4.97 33.73
N LYS A 565 15.19 -3.72 33.86
CA LYS A 565 14.66 -2.47 33.24
C LYS A 565 14.76 -2.39 31.70
N LEU A 566 14.80 -3.52 30.98
CA LEU A 566 15.08 -3.56 29.53
C LEU A 566 14.08 -4.39 28.70
N LEU A 567 13.10 -5.04 29.33
CA LEU A 567 12.22 -6.03 28.70
C LEU A 567 10.99 -5.44 27.98
N ASP A 568 10.68 -4.17 28.23
CA ASP A 568 9.36 -3.56 27.96
C ASP A 568 9.11 -3.11 26.51
N ASN A 569 9.97 -3.49 25.56
CA ASN A 569 9.95 -3.03 24.17
C ASN A 569 10.26 -4.17 23.17
N THR A 570 9.55 -5.29 23.32
CA THR A 570 9.54 -6.37 22.30
C THR A 570 8.31 -6.21 21.43
N ASP A 571 8.43 -5.44 20.35
CA ASP A 571 7.38 -5.26 19.35
C ASP A 571 6.96 -6.61 18.75
N ASP A 572 5.66 -6.84 18.61
CA ASP A 572 5.14 -8.08 18.02
C ASP A 572 5.55 -8.21 16.55
N ILE A 573 5.86 -9.42 16.08
CA ILE A 573 6.16 -9.69 14.66
C ILE A 573 5.04 -9.19 13.73
N MET A 574 3.78 -9.20 14.17
CA MET A 574 2.64 -8.63 13.46
C MET A 574 2.83 -7.15 13.08
N VAL A 575 3.63 -6.39 13.83
CA VAL A 575 3.93 -4.97 13.60
C VAL A 575 5.41 -4.67 13.34
N LEU A 576 6.26 -5.70 13.28
CA LEU A 576 7.71 -5.58 13.10
C LEU A 576 8.17 -6.23 11.78
N LEU A 577 8.91 -5.48 10.95
CA LEU A 577 9.57 -6.03 9.75
C LEU A 577 11.07 -6.34 9.96
N ARG A 578 11.73 -5.69 10.94
CA ARG A 578 13.17 -5.83 11.20
C ARG A 578 13.51 -5.68 12.67
N LEU A 579 14.32 -6.60 13.16
CA LEU A 579 14.86 -6.57 14.52
C LEU A 579 15.85 -5.40 14.70
N SER A 580 15.63 -4.60 15.74
CA SER A 580 16.59 -3.62 16.25
C SER A 580 17.87 -4.29 16.78
N LYS A 581 18.89 -3.50 17.17
CA LYS A 581 20.09 -4.09 17.81
C LYS A 581 19.74 -4.81 19.12
N LYS A 582 18.92 -4.19 19.99
CA LYS A 582 18.51 -4.78 21.28
C LYS A 582 17.76 -6.10 21.11
N GLN A 583 16.77 -6.13 20.21
CA GLN A 583 15.94 -7.32 19.96
C GLN A 583 16.74 -8.53 19.40
N LYS A 584 17.91 -8.32 18.80
CA LYS A 584 18.78 -9.43 18.33
C LYS A 584 19.59 -10.13 19.41
N ASP A 585 19.66 -9.54 20.60
CA ASP A 585 20.37 -10.10 21.75
C ASP A 585 19.41 -10.44 22.90
N ALA A 586 18.12 -10.11 22.76
CA ALA A 586 17.04 -10.44 23.67
C ALA A 586 16.48 -11.86 23.41
N SER A 587 16.33 -12.67 24.45
CA SER A 587 15.91 -14.08 24.33
C SER A 587 14.45 -14.25 23.92
N GLU A 588 13.55 -13.38 24.39
CA GLU A 588 12.13 -13.43 24.07
C GLU A 588 11.87 -13.24 22.57
N THR A 589 12.67 -12.42 21.89
CA THR A 589 12.58 -12.26 20.43
C THR A 589 12.80 -13.59 19.71
N TYR A 590 13.76 -14.40 20.15
CA TYR A 590 14.00 -15.74 19.57
C TYR A 590 12.84 -16.70 19.88
N ARG A 591 12.29 -16.68 21.11
CA ARG A 591 11.11 -17.48 21.46
C ARG A 591 9.88 -17.10 20.63
N MET A 592 9.67 -15.81 20.36
CA MET A 592 8.62 -15.30 19.49
C MET A 592 8.82 -15.73 18.02
N LEU A 593 10.06 -15.66 17.50
CA LEU A 593 10.40 -16.09 16.14
C LEU A 593 10.20 -17.59 15.96
N TYR A 594 10.66 -18.42 16.91
CA TYR A 594 10.45 -19.88 16.89
C TYR A 594 8.96 -20.24 16.83
N LYS A 595 8.09 -19.55 17.59
CA LYS A 595 6.62 -19.72 17.50
C LYS A 595 6.06 -19.42 16.11
N HIS A 596 6.51 -18.34 15.46
CA HIS A 596 6.05 -17.98 14.11
C HIS A 596 6.59 -18.92 13.03
N VAL A 597 7.85 -19.38 13.15
CA VAL A 597 8.40 -20.43 12.26
C VAL A 597 7.63 -21.75 12.42
N ALA A 598 7.28 -22.15 13.66
CA ALA A 598 6.44 -23.32 13.91
C ALA A 598 5.03 -23.18 13.31
N LEU A 599 4.44 -21.98 13.37
CA LEU A 599 3.15 -21.70 12.74
C LEU A 599 3.22 -21.84 11.22
N VAL A 600 4.16 -21.16 10.56
CA VAL A 600 4.35 -21.23 9.08
C VAL A 600 4.66 -22.65 8.62
N LEU A 601 5.44 -23.41 9.39
CA LEU A 601 5.71 -24.83 9.13
C LEU A 601 4.45 -25.70 9.27
N THR A 602 3.70 -25.56 10.37
CA THR A 602 2.46 -26.32 10.61
C THR A 602 1.41 -26.01 9.54
N ASP A 603 1.31 -24.74 9.15
CA ASP A 603 0.45 -24.23 8.09
C ASP A 603 0.83 -24.83 6.72
N HIS A 604 2.12 -24.82 6.36
CA HIS A 604 2.61 -25.40 5.11
C HIS A 604 2.41 -26.92 5.05
N VAL A 605 2.81 -27.67 6.09
CA VAL A 605 2.67 -29.13 6.12
C VAL A 605 1.19 -29.55 6.14
N GLY A 606 0.34 -28.83 6.88
CA GLY A 606 -1.10 -29.10 6.91
C GLY A 606 -1.85 -28.71 5.64
N LEU A 607 -1.27 -27.89 4.75
CA LEU A 607 -1.78 -27.70 3.39
C LEU A 607 -1.46 -28.90 2.50
N VAL A 608 -0.18 -29.32 2.49
CA VAL A 608 0.28 -30.44 1.67
C VAL A 608 -0.35 -31.78 2.11
N ALA A 609 -0.78 -31.88 3.38
CA ALA A 609 -1.51 -33.03 3.92
C ALA A 609 -2.84 -33.36 3.21
N LEU A 610 -3.38 -32.48 2.36
CA LEU A 610 -4.58 -32.76 1.56
C LEU A 610 -4.28 -33.35 0.17
N HIS A 611 -3.01 -33.60 -0.16
CA HIS A 611 -2.57 -34.11 -1.46
C HIS A 611 -2.16 -35.60 -1.39
N PRO A 612 -2.46 -36.45 -2.41
CA PRO A 612 -2.11 -37.88 -2.39
C PRO A 612 -0.61 -38.18 -2.25
N SER A 613 0.25 -37.26 -2.67
CA SER A 613 1.73 -37.37 -2.52
C SER A 613 2.27 -36.85 -1.17
N PHE A 614 1.41 -36.61 -0.18
CA PHE A 614 1.85 -36.18 1.15
C PHE A 614 2.90 -37.12 1.80
N PRO A 615 2.77 -38.46 1.75
CA PRO A 615 3.78 -39.36 2.32
C PRO A 615 5.18 -39.05 1.78
N GLU A 616 5.34 -38.93 0.47
CA GLU A 616 6.59 -38.58 -0.19
C GLU A 616 7.08 -37.17 0.18
N PHE A 617 6.19 -36.18 0.23
CA PHE A 617 6.54 -34.81 0.65
C PHE A 617 7.02 -34.73 2.11
N THR A 618 6.54 -35.60 3.01
CA THR A 618 6.99 -35.56 4.42
C THR A 618 8.41 -36.05 4.63
N VAL A 619 8.92 -37.01 3.83
CA VAL A 619 10.23 -37.64 4.03
C VAL A 619 11.38 -36.64 4.26
N PRO A 620 11.64 -35.65 3.38
CA PRO A 620 12.72 -34.68 3.60
C PRO A 620 12.46 -33.76 4.80
N ILE A 621 11.20 -33.44 5.10
CA ILE A 621 10.82 -32.59 6.25
C ILE A 621 11.09 -33.34 7.56
N THR A 622 10.65 -34.59 7.64
CA THR A 622 10.85 -35.50 8.78
C THR A 622 12.35 -35.77 9.01
N ALA A 623 13.12 -36.02 7.94
CA ALA A 623 14.57 -36.20 8.04
C ALA A 623 15.28 -34.94 8.55
N TYR A 624 14.95 -33.76 8.02
CA TYR A 624 15.52 -32.49 8.47
C TYR A 624 15.16 -32.20 9.93
N LEU A 625 13.88 -32.30 10.31
CA LEU A 625 13.43 -31.99 11.67
C LEU A 625 14.00 -32.98 12.69
N ARG A 626 13.98 -34.30 12.43
CA ARG A 626 14.60 -35.30 13.32
C ARG A 626 16.11 -35.06 13.49
N ARG A 627 16.83 -34.53 12.48
CA ARG A 627 18.23 -34.08 12.61
C ARG A 627 18.35 -32.79 13.42
N TYR A 628 17.54 -31.78 13.12
CA TYR A 628 17.58 -30.47 13.75
C TYR A 628 17.31 -30.54 15.26
N LEU A 629 16.29 -31.30 15.66
CA LEU A 629 15.86 -31.46 17.04
C LEU A 629 16.91 -32.17 17.92
N LYS A 630 17.86 -32.93 17.36
CA LYS A 630 18.96 -33.51 18.16
C LYS A 630 19.86 -32.43 18.81
N SER A 631 19.86 -31.20 18.31
CA SER A 631 20.62 -30.10 18.92
C SER A 631 20.00 -29.63 20.26
N GLN A 632 20.85 -29.40 21.25
CA GLN A 632 20.48 -28.80 22.55
C GLN A 632 20.22 -27.29 22.47
N ARG A 633 20.56 -26.61 21.37
CA ARG A 633 20.37 -25.15 21.19
C ARG A 633 18.95 -24.76 20.74
N VAL A 634 18.09 -25.74 20.48
CA VAL A 634 16.71 -25.52 20.00
C VAL A 634 15.81 -25.15 21.18
N GLU A 635 14.95 -24.15 20.98
CA GLU A 635 14.00 -23.66 21.99
C GLU A 635 13.06 -24.79 22.48
N PRO A 636 12.88 -25.00 23.79
CA PRO A 636 12.09 -26.14 24.31
C PRO A 636 10.63 -26.17 23.87
N GLY A 637 9.97 -25.01 23.75
CA GLY A 637 8.60 -24.90 23.24
C GLY A 637 8.49 -25.35 21.79
N PHE A 638 9.37 -24.83 20.92
CA PHE A 638 9.51 -25.30 19.53
C PHE A 638 9.79 -26.81 19.48
N ARG A 639 10.71 -27.30 20.32
CA ARG A 639 11.07 -28.73 20.38
C ARG A 639 9.84 -29.62 20.63
N SER A 640 9.03 -29.27 21.63
CA SER A 640 7.78 -29.97 21.95
C SER A 640 6.77 -29.89 20.80
N SER A 641 6.56 -28.69 20.24
CA SER A 641 5.64 -28.48 19.12
C SER A 641 6.04 -29.23 17.85
N ALA A 642 7.35 -29.31 17.56
CA ALA A 642 7.89 -29.99 16.39
C ALA A 642 7.88 -31.52 16.54
N THR A 643 8.17 -32.05 17.74
CA THR A 643 7.98 -33.49 18.03
C THR A 643 6.51 -33.89 17.90
N LYS A 644 5.56 -33.06 18.37
CA LYS A 644 4.13 -33.29 18.17
C LYS A 644 3.72 -33.20 16.69
N LEU A 645 4.27 -32.25 15.93
CA LEU A 645 4.02 -32.17 14.50
C LEU A 645 4.54 -33.42 13.77
N LEU A 646 5.69 -33.96 14.17
CA LEU A 646 6.25 -35.19 13.59
C LEU A 646 5.38 -36.42 13.80
N SER A 647 4.85 -36.67 15.02
CA SER A 647 3.95 -37.83 15.22
C SER A 647 2.70 -37.69 14.36
N LEU A 648 2.09 -36.50 14.35
CA LEU A 648 0.90 -36.22 13.54
C LEU A 648 1.19 -36.38 12.04
N MET A 649 2.40 -36.04 11.56
CA MET A 649 2.83 -36.27 10.18
C MET A 649 2.93 -37.76 9.85
N ASP A 650 3.57 -38.54 10.72
CA ASP A 650 3.69 -39.99 10.56
C ASP A 650 2.28 -40.66 10.58
N GLU A 651 1.39 -40.25 11.50
CA GLU A 651 -0.04 -40.65 11.56
C GLU A 651 -0.82 -40.22 10.29
N SER A 652 -0.58 -39.02 9.77
CA SER A 652 -1.30 -38.51 8.59
C SER A 652 -0.82 -39.17 7.30
N ALA A 653 0.44 -39.65 7.25
CA ALA A 653 0.96 -40.36 6.11
C ALA A 653 0.27 -41.72 5.92
N THR A 654 -0.02 -42.47 7.00
CA THR A 654 -0.76 -43.75 6.89
C THR A 654 -2.19 -43.50 6.41
N VAL A 655 -2.90 -42.54 7.01
CA VAL A 655 -4.27 -42.16 6.61
C VAL A 655 -4.35 -41.69 5.15
N VAL A 656 -3.32 -41.01 4.63
CA VAL A 656 -3.27 -40.61 3.21
C VAL A 656 -2.92 -41.78 2.28
N LEU A 657 -2.08 -42.73 2.70
CA LEU A 657 -1.82 -43.95 1.93
C LEU A 657 -3.07 -44.82 1.77
N GLU A 658 -3.82 -45.03 2.85
CA GLU A 658 -5.11 -45.73 2.86
C GLU A 658 -6.09 -45.11 1.85
N LYS A 659 -6.24 -43.78 1.90
CA LYS A 659 -7.09 -43.02 0.96
C LYS A 659 -6.58 -43.07 -0.49
N ARG A 660 -5.27 -43.02 -0.69
CA ARG A 660 -4.68 -43.09 -2.04
C ARG A 660 -4.90 -44.44 -2.70
N SER A 661 -5.02 -45.52 -1.92
CA SER A 661 -5.33 -46.84 -2.48
C SER A 661 -6.75 -46.95 -3.09
N SER A 662 -7.66 -46.03 -2.77
CA SER A 662 -8.98 -45.91 -3.43
C SER A 662 -9.02 -44.89 -4.59
N ILE A 663 -7.88 -44.30 -4.98
CA ILE A 663 -7.79 -43.36 -6.09
C ILE A 663 -7.24 -44.08 -7.33
N ASP A 664 -8.06 -44.18 -8.37
CA ASP A 664 -7.54 -44.31 -9.74
C ASP A 664 -6.76 -43.04 -10.10
N LEU A 665 -5.47 -43.22 -10.36
CA LEU A 665 -4.50 -42.18 -10.71
C LEU A 665 -4.30 -42.01 -12.22
N GLU A 666 -4.76 -42.98 -13.03
CA GLU A 666 -4.52 -43.02 -14.48
C GLU A 666 -5.58 -42.20 -15.24
N GLN A 667 -6.80 -42.13 -14.71
CA GLN A 667 -7.92 -41.41 -15.34
C GLN A 667 -8.02 -39.90 -15.02
N ARG A 668 -7.05 -39.31 -14.31
CA ARG A 668 -7.17 -37.94 -13.76
C ARG A 668 -6.27 -36.91 -14.42
N GLY A 669 -6.88 -35.78 -14.80
CA GLY A 669 -6.18 -34.55 -15.19
C GLY A 669 -5.58 -33.79 -14.00
N GLU A 670 -5.31 -32.51 -14.19
CA GLU A 670 -4.53 -31.67 -13.27
C GLU A 670 -5.05 -31.69 -11.81
N MET A 671 -4.30 -32.33 -10.91
CA MET A 671 -4.66 -32.44 -9.50
C MET A 671 -4.40 -31.12 -8.73
N ARG A 672 -5.46 -30.56 -8.16
CA ARG A 672 -5.39 -29.43 -7.22
C ARG A 672 -4.89 -29.90 -5.83
N LEU A 673 -4.24 -28.99 -5.09
CA LEU A 673 -3.58 -29.27 -3.82
C LEU A 673 -4.52 -29.85 -2.74
N LYS A 674 -5.81 -29.48 -2.77
CA LYS A 674 -6.80 -29.88 -1.75
C LYS A 674 -7.64 -31.10 -2.13
N HIS A 675 -7.03 -32.11 -2.75
CA HIS A 675 -7.74 -33.31 -3.21
C HIS A 675 -8.66 -33.92 -2.12
N PHE A 676 -8.17 -34.03 -0.88
CA PHE A 676 -8.94 -34.57 0.26
C PHE A 676 -9.73 -33.51 1.06
N ALA A 677 -10.21 -32.42 0.43
CA ALA A 677 -10.91 -31.34 1.13
C ALA A 677 -12.16 -31.79 1.92
N SER A 678 -12.96 -32.69 1.34
CA SER A 678 -14.15 -33.31 1.97
C SER A 678 -13.80 -34.06 3.26
N GLU A 679 -12.69 -34.80 3.21
CA GLU A 679 -12.25 -35.73 4.25
C GLU A 679 -11.18 -35.12 5.17
N ALA A 680 -10.85 -33.84 5.00
CA ALA A 680 -9.79 -33.14 5.74
C ALA A 680 -9.94 -33.21 7.27
N LYS A 681 -11.16 -33.41 7.77
CA LYS A 681 -11.47 -33.66 9.20
C LYS A 681 -10.89 -34.98 9.74
N GLN A 682 -10.55 -35.94 8.87
CA GLN A 682 -9.97 -37.23 9.25
C GLN A 682 -8.43 -37.17 9.32
N ILE A 683 -7.78 -36.18 8.69
CA ILE A 683 -6.33 -36.09 8.54
C ILE A 683 -5.71 -35.33 9.75
N PRO A 684 -4.91 -35.99 10.63
CA PRO A 684 -4.47 -35.40 11.90
C PRO A 684 -3.72 -34.06 11.80
N VAL A 685 -2.77 -33.90 10.87
CA VAL A 685 -2.05 -32.62 10.72
C VAL A 685 -2.97 -31.49 10.25
N TYR A 686 -3.96 -31.76 9.39
CA TYR A 686 -4.90 -30.72 8.95
C TYR A 686 -5.75 -30.20 10.12
N ARG A 687 -6.26 -31.10 10.98
CA ARG A 687 -6.94 -30.73 12.23
C ARG A 687 -6.05 -29.87 13.13
N TYR A 688 -4.78 -30.25 13.26
CA TYR A 688 -3.80 -29.52 14.05
C TYR A 688 -3.48 -28.13 13.47
N ARG A 689 -3.33 -28.02 12.13
CA ARG A 689 -3.21 -26.74 11.41
C ARG A 689 -4.37 -25.82 11.71
N MET A 690 -5.62 -26.27 11.52
CA MET A 690 -6.81 -25.48 11.82
C MET A 690 -6.80 -24.98 13.27
N THR A 691 -6.48 -25.87 14.22
CA THR A 691 -6.38 -25.54 15.64
C THR A 691 -5.32 -24.46 15.92
N GLN A 692 -4.13 -24.54 15.32
CA GLN A 692 -3.09 -23.52 15.53
C GLN A 692 -3.43 -22.18 14.86
N LEU A 693 -4.02 -22.19 13.66
CA LEU A 693 -4.43 -20.97 12.97
C LEU A 693 -5.53 -20.22 13.73
N VAL A 694 -6.57 -20.92 14.18
CA VAL A 694 -7.64 -20.34 15.01
C VAL A 694 -7.06 -19.79 16.32
N ARG A 695 -6.21 -20.56 17.01
CA ARG A 695 -5.54 -20.09 18.25
C ARG A 695 -4.69 -18.84 18.01
N TYR A 696 -3.97 -18.76 16.90
CA TYR A 696 -3.16 -17.60 16.53
C TYR A 696 -4.04 -16.36 16.22
N GLN A 697 -5.19 -16.55 15.57
CA GLN A 697 -6.16 -15.48 15.34
C GLN A 697 -6.74 -14.95 16.66
N HIS A 698 -7.14 -15.83 17.60
CA HIS A 698 -7.62 -15.43 18.93
C HIS A 698 -6.55 -14.64 19.70
N ILE A 699 -5.34 -15.18 19.84
CA ILE A 699 -4.24 -14.51 20.55
C ILE A 699 -3.92 -13.13 19.95
N ASN A 700 -4.01 -12.97 18.62
CA ASN A 700 -3.75 -11.68 17.98
C ASN A 700 -4.94 -10.72 18.09
N LYS A 701 -6.18 -11.22 18.13
CA LYS A 701 -7.37 -10.43 18.45
C LYS A 701 -7.27 -9.88 19.89
N GLU A 702 -6.99 -10.76 20.85
CA GLU A 702 -6.80 -10.42 22.28
C GLU A 702 -5.72 -9.36 22.50
N LYS A 703 -4.56 -9.45 21.82
CA LYS A 703 -3.52 -8.40 21.87
C LYS A 703 -4.01 -7.06 21.33
N VAL A 704 -4.73 -7.05 20.21
CA VAL A 704 -5.25 -5.80 19.61
C VAL A 704 -6.31 -5.19 20.53
N GLU A 705 -7.24 -6.00 21.05
CA GLU A 705 -8.29 -5.52 21.95
C GLU A 705 -7.73 -5.06 23.30
N GLY A 706 -6.76 -5.77 23.88
CA GLY A 706 -6.04 -5.33 25.08
C GLY A 706 -5.26 -4.03 24.88
N THR A 707 -4.58 -3.85 23.74
CA THR A 707 -3.85 -2.61 23.42
C THR A 707 -4.75 -1.45 22.98
N LEU A 708 -6.02 -1.71 22.66
CA LEU A 708 -7.06 -0.68 22.49
C LEU A 708 -7.72 -0.32 23.84
N SER A 709 -7.96 -1.29 24.72
CA SER A 709 -8.46 -1.06 26.09
C SER A 709 -7.46 -0.22 26.91
N ALA A 710 -6.17 -0.61 26.90
CA ALA A 710 -5.06 0.19 27.45
C ALA A 710 -4.67 1.42 26.57
N ALA A 711 -5.61 1.92 25.77
CA ALA A 711 -5.54 3.20 25.06
C ALA A 711 -6.73 4.12 25.36
N ALA A 712 -7.79 3.58 25.99
CA ALA A 712 -8.98 4.30 26.43
C ALA A 712 -8.98 4.54 27.95
N LEU A 713 -8.13 3.80 28.69
CA LEU A 713 -7.61 4.11 30.01
C LEU A 713 -6.37 5.01 29.90
#